data_AF-A0A918JM85-F1
#
_entry.id   AF-A0A918JM85-F1
#
_cell.length_a   1.000
_cell.length_b   1.000
_cell.length_c   1.000
_cell.angle_alpha   90.00
_cell.angle_beta   90.00
_cell.angle_gamma   90.00
#
_symmetry.space_group_name_H-M   'P 1'
#
loop_
_entity.id
_entity.type
_entity.pdbx_description
1 polymer ?
#
loop_
_entity_poly.entity_id
_entity_poly.type
_entity_poly.pdbx_seq_one_letter_code
_entity_poly.pdbx_strand_id
1 'polypeptide(L)'
;MNADDYKYYAFISYSHADSSWADWLHRSLEKFVIPKSLRKETNFTLPKTLFPVFKDREELPSAAKLGDHITRALTASRYLIVICSPDAAQSDWVNQEVCIFKALGREDRVLCLIVDGEPAVSEAHNQRPGRGAHPLRRASDTSEALIKRKTTRTSTLDSAQKHADQECFPPAVRYCVDADRQLLSERAEPIAADVREGRDGKNLALLKLIAGLIDIDLFQLTQRQHQRRINRLRLLTALMVALVTAFASIAVTAWKAQKKAEDLSLVALSRQLSTQAGSLFDSDKSLRVSMLLAGVQAHNFAPTVEASSATLTTLLATRSIKSVLATESAVMNIAYSQDGAWLAAALDNGEILLWDLLTMTQARAPLVGHEGSVLTLAFSPDGRLLISAGTDDTVIVWPLHSASPDGPQTSASLTAHNDWVVGVDFAPDGRSFVTSGWDGRAIIWDAFTLQPLTELPLAPGGWASSVEFSANGAWLAIGRENGAVELWDVAARTRSGPILTGHQGWVTDVSFSHNSRYLASAGSDGSLRVWDLEQKALRYDVASEAGMGITSAIFGPEDRVLITGGWDRKINRWLVKTGEKLGEPLLGHTEQVTNVAMAPDGKTFSTAGHDGSIVIWVSDSDYPHRQHYCSQNSPINSIGFAQNGSMLVTASINNDVMVCGVDNETEPHQIAGSMSKYLALSRDGQQLAFLKSEHEIVRYDVGTLAPVAEPINMYPSVISSLAYSPDNRFIAVGDRNAEVHLWQRDPARHLTTLVGHQGPILDLAFSADSQTLASASEDTQIFLWDINEGAAKKSGILRGNSTPVTAIAFNPNASHVLVSGNEEGVLTFWDAERSAPIGAPITGHDGAINTLSFSMDGTLVATGGNDKRIALRDTQSRRQIGPKLTAHTERVTSLSFSPHDYTLVSGSADGKIMIWDLDVSHWKKSICHKVVQPLTHQEWELYVGGLVPYENACSAIQGRHRGGQSFSASPFR
;
A
#
# COMPACT_ATOMS: atom_id res chain seq x y z
N MET A 1 -98.06 17.61 -14.15
CA MET A 1 -96.82 18.39 -13.87
C MET A 1 -95.67 17.40 -13.88
N ASN A 2 -94.61 17.67 -14.65
CA ASN A 2 -93.37 16.90 -14.55
C ASN A 2 -92.84 16.99 -13.11
N ALA A 3 -92.26 15.90 -12.60
CA ALA A 3 -91.91 15.70 -11.20
C ALA A 3 -90.80 16.62 -10.63
N ASP A 4 -90.37 17.64 -11.37
CA ASP A 4 -89.26 18.52 -11.01
C ASP A 4 -89.57 20.04 -11.04
N ASP A 5 -90.82 20.45 -11.29
CA ASP A 5 -91.19 21.88 -11.37
C ASP A 5 -91.71 22.41 -10.02
N TYR A 6 -90.86 22.39 -8.99
CA TYR A 6 -91.14 23.00 -7.67
C TYR A 6 -90.64 24.44 -7.63
N LYS A 7 -91.45 25.36 -7.10
CA LYS A 7 -91.04 26.77 -6.92
C LYS A 7 -89.98 26.89 -5.83
N TYR A 8 -90.10 26.13 -4.74
CA TYR A 8 -89.17 26.14 -3.62
C TYR A 8 -88.51 24.77 -3.43
N TYR A 9 -87.22 24.76 -3.11
CA TYR A 9 -86.46 23.54 -2.87
C TYR A 9 -86.83 22.88 -1.54
N ALA A 10 -87.14 23.69 -0.53
CA ALA A 10 -87.68 23.22 0.74
C ALA A 10 -88.58 24.28 1.38
N PHE A 11 -89.52 23.82 2.21
CA PHE A 11 -90.31 24.64 3.13
C PHE A 11 -89.80 24.39 4.56
N ILE A 12 -89.54 25.43 5.35
CA ILE A 12 -89.15 25.27 6.76
C ILE A 12 -90.37 25.52 7.65
N SER A 13 -90.83 24.46 8.33
CA SER A 13 -91.90 24.49 9.33
C SER A 13 -91.31 24.53 10.74
N TYR A 14 -91.77 25.46 11.58
CA TYR A 14 -91.22 25.72 12.92
C TYR A 14 -92.23 26.46 13.82
N SER A 15 -92.11 26.30 15.14
CA SER A 15 -92.83 27.14 16.11
C SER A 15 -92.21 28.53 16.18
N HIS A 16 -92.99 29.57 16.53
CA HIS A 16 -92.42 30.91 16.74
C HIS A 16 -91.29 30.95 17.77
N ALA A 17 -91.29 30.06 18.77
CA ALA A 17 -90.20 29.93 19.73
C ALA A 17 -88.87 29.49 19.09
N ASP A 18 -88.93 28.75 17.96
CA ASP A 18 -87.78 28.20 17.24
C ASP A 18 -87.28 29.12 16.11
N SER A 19 -87.73 30.38 16.06
CA SER A 19 -87.43 31.27 14.92
C SER A 19 -85.94 31.48 14.68
N SER A 20 -85.15 31.51 15.75
CA SER A 20 -83.69 31.65 15.69
C SER A 20 -83.01 30.45 15.01
N TRP A 21 -83.54 29.24 15.19
CA TRP A 21 -83.10 28.03 14.51
C TRP A 21 -83.50 28.04 13.04
N ALA A 22 -84.71 28.48 12.72
CA ALA A 22 -85.15 28.67 11.34
C ALA A 22 -84.30 29.72 10.61
N ASP A 23 -83.95 30.84 11.25
CA ASP A 23 -83.06 31.88 10.69
C ASP A 23 -81.65 31.35 10.41
N TRP A 24 -81.11 30.55 11.33
CA TRP A 24 -79.81 29.93 11.14
C TRP A 24 -79.85 28.92 9.98
N LEU A 25 -80.84 28.04 9.96
CA LEU A 25 -80.95 26.99 8.96
C LEU A 25 -81.15 27.58 7.56
N HIS A 26 -82.09 28.53 7.41
CA HIS A 26 -82.38 29.18 6.14
C HIS A 26 -81.13 29.85 5.55
N ARG A 27 -80.44 30.71 6.31
CA ARG A 27 -79.17 31.35 5.88
C ARG A 27 -78.06 30.35 5.58
N SER A 28 -78.04 29.22 6.28
CA SER A 28 -77.03 28.17 6.07
C SER A 28 -77.28 27.41 4.76
N LEU A 29 -78.54 27.12 4.44
CA LEU A 29 -78.94 26.47 3.19
C LEU A 29 -78.74 27.38 1.97
N GLU A 30 -79.02 28.68 2.10
CA GLU A 30 -78.78 29.67 1.03
C GLU A 30 -77.30 29.80 0.65
N LYS A 31 -76.43 29.85 1.67
CA LYS A 31 -74.98 30.02 1.45
C LYS A 31 -74.29 28.74 0.98
N PHE A 32 -74.94 27.58 1.13
CA PHE A 32 -74.31 26.31 0.78
C PHE A 32 -74.28 26.11 -0.74
N VAL A 33 -73.07 26.01 -1.28
CA VAL A 33 -72.83 25.73 -2.70
C VAL A 33 -72.49 24.26 -2.88
N ILE A 34 -73.29 23.55 -3.67
CA ILE A 34 -73.07 22.12 -3.95
C ILE A 34 -71.76 21.95 -4.74
N PRO A 35 -70.78 21.15 -4.25
CA PRO A 35 -69.50 20.96 -4.90
C PRO A 35 -69.65 20.47 -6.35
N LYS A 36 -68.80 20.97 -7.26
CA LYS A 36 -68.85 20.62 -8.69
C LYS A 36 -68.59 19.13 -8.98
N SER A 37 -67.89 18.41 -8.10
CA SER A 37 -67.60 16.98 -8.27
C SER A 37 -68.84 16.11 -8.09
N LEU A 38 -69.67 16.40 -7.07
CA LEU A 38 -70.93 15.68 -6.81
C LEU A 38 -71.95 15.89 -7.94
N ARG A 39 -71.98 17.09 -8.53
CA ARG A 39 -72.82 17.39 -9.72
C ARG A 39 -72.44 16.62 -10.99
N LYS A 40 -71.26 16.00 -11.04
CA LYS A 40 -70.78 15.23 -12.20
C LYS A 40 -70.97 13.72 -12.04
N GLU A 41 -71.16 13.22 -10.82
CA GLU A 41 -71.19 11.79 -10.50
C GLU A 41 -72.63 11.22 -10.39
N THR A 42 -73.66 12.07 -10.31
CA THR A 42 -75.07 11.64 -10.17
C THR A 42 -75.84 11.71 -11.49
N ASN A 43 -76.72 10.72 -11.77
CA ASN A 43 -77.54 10.64 -12.99
C ASN A 43 -78.73 11.65 -13.05
N PHE A 44 -78.84 12.57 -12.10
CA PHE A 44 -79.84 13.65 -12.08
C PHE A 44 -79.14 15.03 -11.97
N THR A 45 -79.76 16.07 -12.52
CA THR A 45 -79.24 17.45 -12.49
C THR A 45 -79.43 18.10 -11.11
N LEU A 46 -78.37 18.11 -10.31
CA LEU A 46 -78.33 18.84 -9.04
C LEU A 46 -78.10 20.35 -9.25
N PRO A 47 -78.83 21.24 -8.55
CA PRO A 47 -78.64 22.68 -8.68
C PRO A 47 -77.31 23.11 -8.07
N LYS A 48 -76.89 24.36 -8.36
CA LYS A 48 -75.67 24.94 -7.77
C LYS A 48 -75.86 25.29 -6.29
N THR A 49 -77.08 25.64 -5.89
CA THR A 49 -77.51 26.09 -4.56
C THR A 49 -78.91 25.55 -4.27
N LEU A 50 -79.26 25.37 -3.00
CA LEU A 50 -80.55 24.84 -2.55
C LEU A 50 -81.63 25.94 -2.44
N PHE A 51 -81.63 26.92 -3.35
CA PHE A 51 -82.46 28.12 -3.30
C PHE A 51 -83.46 28.16 -4.47
N PRO A 52 -84.72 28.62 -4.28
CA PRO A 52 -85.25 29.28 -3.08
C PRO A 52 -85.79 28.32 -2.00
N VAL A 53 -85.58 28.65 -0.73
CA VAL A 53 -86.16 27.96 0.45
C VAL A 53 -87.21 28.88 1.06
N PHE A 54 -88.44 28.38 1.22
CA PHE A 54 -89.53 29.18 1.78
C PHE A 54 -89.48 29.21 3.31
N LYS A 55 -89.62 30.42 3.87
CA LYS A 55 -89.78 30.69 5.30
C LYS A 55 -90.87 31.75 5.49
N ASP A 56 -91.78 31.52 6.43
CA ASP A 56 -93.03 32.26 6.67
C ASP A 56 -92.91 33.77 6.99
N ARG A 57 -91.72 34.40 6.97
CA ARG A 57 -91.58 35.82 7.39
C ARG A 57 -90.99 36.80 6.37
N GLU A 58 -90.58 36.37 5.17
CA GLU A 58 -89.89 37.27 4.22
C GLU A 58 -90.51 37.38 2.80
N GLU A 59 -91.68 36.80 2.51
CA GLU A 59 -92.36 36.97 1.20
C GLU A 59 -93.87 37.30 1.27
N LEU A 60 -94.38 37.94 2.33
CA LEU A 60 -95.83 38.22 2.43
C LEU A 60 -96.15 39.71 2.75
N PRO A 61 -96.94 40.40 1.90
CA PRO A 61 -97.55 41.68 2.27
C PRO A 61 -98.71 41.48 3.25
N SER A 62 -98.96 42.48 4.08
CA SER A 62 -99.89 42.45 5.21
C SER A 62 -101.35 42.15 4.85
N ALA A 63 -101.90 41.14 5.56
CA ALA A 63 -103.30 40.91 5.98
C ALA A 63 -104.37 40.40 4.98
N ALA A 64 -105.04 39.32 5.44
CA ALA A 64 -106.39 38.78 5.18
C ALA A 64 -106.50 37.37 4.54
N LYS A 65 -105.43 36.77 4.00
CA LYS A 65 -105.45 35.36 3.50
C LYS A 65 -104.11 34.64 3.74
N LEU A 66 -103.68 34.55 5.00
CA LEU A 66 -102.38 33.96 5.38
C LEU A 66 -102.32 32.45 5.12
N GLY A 67 -103.38 31.70 5.50
CA GLY A 67 -103.44 30.24 5.31
C GLY A 67 -103.33 29.79 3.84
N ASP A 68 -104.07 30.43 2.94
CA ASP A 68 -104.05 30.10 1.49
C ASP A 68 -102.67 30.30 0.84
N HIS A 69 -101.83 31.19 1.37
CA HIS A 69 -100.47 31.40 0.86
C HIS A 69 -99.51 30.33 1.37
N ILE A 70 -99.63 29.95 2.65
CA ILE A 70 -98.80 28.89 3.25
C ILE A 70 -99.11 27.54 2.61
N THR A 71 -100.38 27.20 2.38
CA THR A 71 -100.76 25.97 1.67
C THR A 71 -100.26 25.97 0.21
N ARG A 72 -100.26 27.13 -0.48
CA ARG A 72 -99.69 27.27 -1.83
C ARG A 72 -98.16 27.14 -1.84
N ALA A 73 -97.48 27.67 -0.83
CA ALA A 73 -96.03 27.51 -0.69
C ALA A 73 -95.63 26.07 -0.35
N LEU A 74 -96.38 25.39 0.53
CA LEU A 74 -96.19 23.98 0.87
C LEU A 74 -96.38 23.07 -0.35
N THR A 75 -97.45 23.26 -1.12
CA THR A 75 -97.70 22.48 -2.35
C THR A 75 -96.62 22.69 -3.41
N ALA A 76 -96.07 23.91 -3.50
CA ALA A 76 -95.00 24.28 -4.42
C ALA A 76 -93.58 23.95 -3.90
N SER A 77 -93.43 23.31 -2.74
CA SER A 77 -92.14 22.93 -2.14
C SER A 77 -91.79 21.47 -2.39
N ARG A 78 -90.52 21.19 -2.71
CA ARG A 78 -90.01 19.83 -2.98
C ARG A 78 -89.84 18.99 -1.71
N TYR A 79 -89.28 19.59 -0.65
CA TYR A 79 -89.08 18.98 0.66
C TYR A 79 -89.74 19.81 1.76
N LEU A 80 -90.08 19.17 2.87
CA LEU A 80 -90.49 19.84 4.12
C LEU A 80 -89.41 19.62 5.17
N ILE A 81 -88.84 20.68 5.71
CA ILE A 81 -87.93 20.60 6.86
C ILE A 81 -88.68 21.03 8.10
N VAL A 82 -88.81 20.14 9.07
CA VAL A 82 -89.49 20.40 10.34
C VAL A 82 -88.44 20.63 11.42
N ILE A 83 -88.50 21.78 12.08
CA ILE A 83 -87.69 22.05 13.28
C ILE A 83 -88.44 21.46 14.47
N CYS A 84 -87.87 20.42 15.06
CA CYS A 84 -88.47 19.65 16.13
C CYS A 84 -87.97 20.15 17.49
N SER A 85 -88.90 20.67 18.29
CA SER A 85 -88.73 21.10 19.68
C SER A 85 -90.02 20.76 20.46
N PRO A 86 -90.02 20.81 21.80
CA PRO A 86 -91.24 20.68 22.60
C PRO A 86 -92.33 21.69 22.21
N ASP A 87 -91.93 22.91 21.81
CA ASP A 87 -92.85 23.97 21.38
C ASP A 87 -93.42 23.72 19.98
N ALA A 88 -92.63 23.11 19.08
CA ALA A 88 -93.09 22.70 17.75
C ALA A 88 -94.09 21.54 17.81
N ALA A 89 -93.88 20.58 18.73
CA ALA A 89 -94.80 19.46 18.93
C ALA A 89 -96.18 19.92 19.45
N GLN A 90 -96.24 20.98 20.27
CA GLN A 90 -97.50 21.54 20.77
C GLN A 90 -98.14 22.57 19.82
N SER A 91 -97.51 22.86 18.67
CA SER A 91 -98.01 23.84 17.71
C SER A 91 -99.03 23.22 16.75
N ASP A 92 -100.29 23.63 16.88
CA ASP A 92 -101.36 23.26 15.94
C ASP A 92 -100.99 23.62 14.48
N TRP A 93 -100.23 24.70 14.30
CA TRP A 93 -99.82 25.17 12.98
C TRP A 93 -98.78 24.26 12.34
N VAL A 94 -97.71 23.91 13.06
CA VAL A 94 -96.67 22.99 12.56
C VAL A 94 -97.29 21.62 12.26
N ASN A 95 -98.17 21.15 13.13
CA ASN A 95 -98.87 19.89 12.95
C ASN A 95 -99.75 19.91 11.68
N GLN A 96 -100.50 20.99 11.43
CA GLN A 96 -101.28 21.17 10.20
C GLN A 96 -100.41 21.21 8.94
N GLU A 97 -99.26 21.90 8.96
CA GLU A 97 -98.35 21.96 7.81
C GLU A 97 -97.79 20.57 7.45
N VAL A 98 -97.43 19.77 8.46
CA VAL A 98 -97.01 18.38 8.29
C VAL A 98 -98.17 17.52 7.76
N CYS A 99 -99.39 17.65 8.31
CA CYS A 99 -100.56 16.93 7.80
C CYS A 99 -100.82 17.25 6.32
N ILE A 100 -100.77 18.54 5.95
CA ILE A 100 -100.99 19.00 4.57
C ILE A 100 -99.93 18.40 3.65
N PHE A 101 -98.65 18.41 4.05
CA PHE A 101 -97.57 17.88 3.22
C PHE A 101 -97.65 16.35 3.07
N LYS A 102 -98.03 15.63 4.13
CA LYS A 102 -98.30 14.18 4.07
C LYS A 102 -99.49 13.84 3.18
N ALA A 103 -100.57 14.63 3.24
CA ALA A 103 -101.74 14.46 2.38
C ALA A 103 -101.43 14.64 0.87
N LEU A 104 -100.31 15.30 0.53
CA LEU A 104 -99.80 15.39 -0.85
C LEU A 104 -99.04 14.12 -1.30
N GLY A 105 -98.92 13.10 -0.45
CA GLY A 105 -98.22 11.84 -0.73
C GLY A 105 -96.69 11.96 -0.76
N ARG A 106 -96.11 12.88 0.02
CA ARG A 106 -94.66 13.19 0.05
C ARG A 106 -94.04 13.03 1.43
N GLU A 107 -94.46 12.02 2.17
CA GLU A 107 -94.00 11.73 3.53
C GLU A 107 -92.52 11.35 3.62
N ASP A 108 -91.98 10.74 2.56
CA ASP A 108 -90.56 10.40 2.36
C ASP A 108 -89.64 11.64 2.21
N ARG A 109 -90.22 12.83 2.01
CA ARG A 109 -89.52 14.11 1.81
C ARG A 109 -89.63 15.07 2.99
N VAL A 110 -90.03 14.56 4.14
CA VAL A 110 -90.01 15.29 5.41
C VAL A 110 -88.65 15.06 6.08
N LEU A 111 -87.90 16.13 6.36
CA LEU A 111 -86.61 16.08 7.04
C LEU A 111 -86.73 16.73 8.42
N CYS A 112 -86.26 16.05 9.45
CA CYS A 112 -86.38 16.55 10.83
C CYS A 112 -85.06 17.14 11.32
N LEU A 113 -85.11 18.35 11.88
CA LEU A 113 -84.01 18.97 12.61
C LEU A 113 -84.36 19.04 14.09
N ILE A 114 -83.76 18.17 14.90
CA ILE A 114 -83.99 18.12 16.34
C ILE A 114 -83.14 19.20 17.00
N VAL A 115 -83.80 20.22 17.56
CA VAL A 115 -83.14 21.34 18.23
C VAL A 115 -83.23 21.25 19.75
N ASP A 116 -84.31 20.66 20.27
CA ASP A 116 -84.54 20.45 21.70
C ASP A 116 -85.56 19.32 21.95
N GLY A 117 -85.68 18.85 23.19
CA GLY A 117 -86.58 17.75 23.60
C GLY A 117 -86.01 16.36 23.28
N GLU A 118 -86.62 15.31 23.85
CA GLU A 118 -86.28 13.91 23.52
C GLU A 118 -87.34 13.29 22.61
N PRO A 119 -86.95 12.63 21.50
CA PRO A 119 -87.91 11.98 20.63
C PRO A 119 -88.52 10.74 21.29
N ALA A 120 -89.86 10.58 21.22
CA ALA A 120 -90.56 9.42 21.77
C ALA A 120 -90.26 8.15 20.95
N VAL A 121 -89.97 7.03 21.62
CA VAL A 121 -89.72 5.72 20.99
C VAL A 121 -91.03 4.92 20.99
N SER A 122 -91.58 4.57 19.82
CA SER A 122 -92.77 3.71 19.74
C SER A 122 -92.39 2.23 19.89
N GLU A 123 -92.82 1.60 20.98
CA GLU A 123 -92.74 0.14 21.20
C GLU A 123 -93.78 -0.61 20.34
N ALA A 124 -93.52 -0.80 19.05
CA ALA A 124 -94.40 -1.64 18.22
C ALA A 124 -93.69 -2.26 17.01
N HIS A 125 -92.85 -3.28 17.23
CA HIS A 125 -92.64 -4.49 16.39
C HIS A 125 -91.28 -5.12 16.69
N ASN A 126 -91.25 -6.01 17.69
CA ASN A 126 -90.12 -6.92 17.90
C ASN A 126 -90.67 -8.30 18.29
N GLN A 127 -90.89 -9.18 17.30
CA GLN A 127 -91.08 -10.62 17.53
C GLN A 127 -90.51 -11.42 16.36
N ARG A 128 -89.28 -11.97 16.51
CA ARG A 128 -88.95 -13.42 16.47
C ARG A 128 -87.43 -13.68 16.35
N PRO A 129 -86.94 -14.90 16.68
CA PRO A 129 -85.85 -15.07 17.63
C PRO A 129 -84.51 -15.48 17.00
N GLY A 130 -83.43 -15.22 17.74
CA GLY A 130 -82.09 -15.67 17.44
C GLY A 130 -81.84 -17.16 17.68
N ARG A 131 -80.85 -17.69 16.97
CA ARG A 131 -80.17 -18.96 17.24
C ARG A 131 -78.66 -18.75 17.19
N GLY A 132 -78.01 -19.01 18.33
CA GLY A 132 -76.62 -19.45 18.52
C GLY A 132 -75.50 -18.48 18.09
N ALA A 133 -74.30 -18.52 18.64
CA ALA A 133 -73.77 -19.11 19.86
C ALA A 133 -72.37 -18.48 20.06
N HIS A 134 -72.11 -18.08 21.30
CA HIS A 134 -70.84 -17.78 21.98
C HIS A 134 -69.68 -18.78 21.69
N PRO A 135 -68.47 -18.59 22.27
CA PRO A 135 -67.62 -17.39 22.43
C PRO A 135 -66.10 -17.74 22.30
N LEU A 136 -65.18 -16.81 22.65
CA LEU A 136 -64.01 -16.99 23.57
C LEU A 136 -63.16 -15.69 23.52
N ARG A 137 -63.21 -14.81 24.54
CA ARG A 137 -62.32 -14.69 25.74
C ARG A 137 -60.83 -14.56 25.37
N ARG A 138 -60.01 -13.63 25.87
CA ARG A 138 -59.72 -13.01 27.20
C ARG A 138 -58.66 -11.90 26.90
N ALA A 139 -58.23 -10.96 27.75
CA ALA A 139 -58.50 -10.47 29.11
C ALA A 139 -57.60 -9.23 29.33
N SER A 140 -58.00 -8.37 30.26
CA SER A 140 -57.20 -7.59 31.24
C SER A 140 -57.97 -6.29 31.51
N ASP A 141 -58.85 -6.28 32.51
CA ASP A 141 -58.59 -5.98 33.92
C ASP A 141 -57.83 -4.67 34.14
N THR A 142 -58.55 -3.63 34.56
CA THR A 142 -58.63 -3.15 35.96
C THR A 142 -59.50 -1.88 35.95
N SER A 143 -60.72 -1.89 36.51
CA SER A 143 -61.05 -1.55 37.91
C SER A 143 -60.47 -0.19 38.29
N GLU A 144 -61.20 0.84 38.70
CA GLU A 144 -62.33 0.98 39.63
C GLU A 144 -62.36 2.52 39.89
N ALA A 145 -63.34 3.22 40.44
CA ALA A 145 -64.57 2.92 41.11
C ALA A 145 -65.17 4.28 41.50
N LEU A 146 -66.50 4.38 41.42
CA LEU A 146 -67.43 4.96 42.40
C LEU A 146 -67.21 6.43 42.89
N ILE A 147 -68.24 7.24 43.05
CA ILE A 147 -69.27 7.14 44.11
C ILE A 147 -70.40 8.10 43.68
N LYS A 148 -71.60 7.55 43.38
CA LYS A 148 -72.79 7.49 44.26
C LYS A 148 -73.34 8.89 44.60
N ARG A 149 -74.61 9.22 44.31
CA ARG A 149 -75.86 8.85 45.03
C ARG A 149 -76.66 10.19 45.10
N LYS A 150 -77.98 10.32 45.14
CA LYS A 150 -79.14 9.45 45.37
C LYS A 150 -80.38 10.38 45.27
N THR A 151 -81.57 9.81 44.97
CA THR A 151 -82.92 10.16 45.49
C THR A 151 -83.53 11.54 45.14
N THR A 152 -84.81 11.73 44.80
CA THR A 152 -86.04 10.94 44.93
C THR A 152 -87.15 11.55 44.05
N ARG A 153 -88.03 10.68 43.49
CA ARG A 153 -89.51 10.74 43.35
C ARG A 153 -90.21 12.10 43.67
N THR A 154 -91.27 12.57 42.99
CA THR A 154 -92.42 11.87 42.37
C THR A 154 -93.33 12.88 41.67
N SER A 155 -94.17 12.34 40.76
CA SER A 155 -95.55 12.74 40.43
C SER A 155 -95.80 14.10 39.77
N THR A 156 -96.16 14.05 38.48
CA THR A 156 -97.49 14.45 37.96
C THR A 156 -97.58 14.00 36.49
N LEU A 157 -97.96 12.73 36.30
CA LEU A 157 -98.55 12.22 35.05
C LEU A 157 -100.05 12.46 35.18
N ASP A 158 -100.58 13.56 34.65
CA ASP A 158 -102.05 13.67 34.45
C ASP A 158 -102.54 14.80 33.52
N SER A 159 -101.74 15.29 32.57
CA SER A 159 -102.23 16.33 31.64
C SER A 159 -101.77 16.25 30.18
N ALA A 160 -101.09 15.18 29.75
CA ALA A 160 -100.62 15.05 28.36
C ALA A 160 -101.32 13.93 27.56
N GLN A 161 -102.36 13.31 28.10
CA GLN A 161 -103.07 12.18 27.46
C GLN A 161 -104.30 12.61 26.62
N LYS A 162 -104.42 13.89 26.24
CA LYS A 162 -105.61 14.42 25.53
C LYS A 162 -105.36 15.06 24.17
N HIS A 163 -104.15 14.95 23.61
CA HIS A 163 -103.82 15.42 22.24
C HIS A 163 -103.27 14.32 21.31
N ALA A 164 -103.21 13.06 21.73
CA ALA A 164 -102.52 11.99 21.00
C ALA A 164 -103.30 11.37 19.81
N ASP A 165 -104.57 11.74 19.58
CA ASP A 165 -105.39 11.16 18.49
C ASP A 165 -105.54 12.07 17.25
N GLN A 166 -104.73 13.13 17.10
CA GLN A 166 -104.72 14.02 15.92
C GLN A 166 -103.32 14.60 15.59
N GLU A 167 -102.24 13.91 15.94
CA GLU A 167 -100.86 14.35 15.68
C GLU A 167 -100.32 13.73 14.36
N CYS A 168 -99.95 14.57 13.40
CA CYS A 168 -99.41 14.18 12.09
C CYS A 168 -97.89 14.08 12.04
N PHE A 169 -97.20 14.38 13.14
CA PHE A 169 -95.76 14.22 13.27
C PHE A 169 -95.33 12.76 12.99
N PRO A 170 -94.25 12.53 12.22
CA PRO A 170 -93.72 11.19 12.03
C PRO A 170 -93.08 10.66 13.35
N PRO A 171 -93.21 9.35 13.68
CA PRO A 171 -92.54 8.77 14.84
C PRO A 171 -91.01 8.92 14.70
N ALA A 172 -90.30 9.21 15.79
CA ALA A 172 -88.89 9.50 15.72
C ALA A 172 -88.03 8.23 15.49
N VAL A 173 -87.28 8.22 14.39
CA VAL A 173 -86.54 7.05 13.90
C VAL A 173 -85.08 7.04 14.40
N ARG A 174 -84.56 5.87 14.80
CA ARG A 174 -83.14 5.62 15.12
C ARG A 174 -82.52 4.67 14.07
N TYR A 175 -81.24 4.85 13.75
CA TYR A 175 -80.45 3.92 12.91
C TYR A 175 -80.07 2.65 13.69
N CYS A 176 -80.12 1.49 13.02
CA CYS A 176 -79.38 0.31 13.46
C CYS A 176 -77.95 0.40 12.92
N VAL A 177 -76.98 0.28 13.83
CA VAL A 177 -75.56 0.27 13.52
C VAL A 177 -75.05 -1.12 13.84
N ASP A 178 -74.17 -1.69 13.02
CA ASP A 178 -73.55 -2.97 13.36
C ASP A 178 -72.47 -2.82 14.43
N ALA A 179 -71.86 -3.95 14.82
CA ALA A 179 -70.88 -4.02 15.90
C ALA A 179 -69.61 -3.16 15.68
N ASP A 180 -69.33 -2.74 14.45
CA ASP A 180 -68.16 -1.92 14.08
C ASP A 180 -68.53 -0.43 13.88
N ARG A 181 -69.76 -0.05 14.27
CA ARG A 181 -70.32 1.30 14.12
C ARG A 181 -70.48 1.77 12.67
N GLN A 182 -70.67 0.84 11.73
CA GLN A 182 -71.00 1.14 10.32
C GLN A 182 -72.52 0.97 10.07
N LEU A 183 -73.07 1.80 9.17
CA LEU A 183 -74.50 1.85 8.85
C LEU A 183 -74.90 0.70 7.92
N LEU A 184 -75.97 -0.05 8.24
CA LEU A 184 -76.52 -1.13 7.39
C LEU A 184 -77.37 -0.58 6.22
N SER A 185 -77.46 -1.35 5.13
CA SER A 185 -77.93 -0.91 3.80
C SER A 185 -79.43 -1.06 3.49
N GLU A 186 -80.27 -1.44 4.46
CA GLU A 186 -81.74 -1.35 4.31
C GLU A 186 -82.24 0.05 4.69
N ARG A 187 -82.95 0.72 3.77
CA ARG A 187 -83.50 2.08 3.94
C ARG A 187 -84.86 1.99 4.64
N ALA A 188 -85.00 2.65 5.79
CA ALA A 188 -86.28 3.16 6.26
C ALA A 188 -86.15 4.69 6.40
N GLU A 189 -87.11 5.44 5.87
CA GLU A 189 -87.20 6.92 5.79
C GLU A 189 -86.99 7.66 7.14
N PRO A 190 -86.93 9.02 7.22
CA PRO A 190 -86.00 10.03 6.69
C PRO A 190 -84.89 10.47 7.70
N ILE A 191 -83.85 11.19 7.23
CA ILE A 191 -82.69 11.65 8.04
C ILE A 191 -83.12 12.66 9.13
N ALA A 192 -82.94 12.31 10.41
CA ALA A 192 -83.00 13.26 11.51
C ALA A 192 -81.60 13.84 11.80
N ALA A 193 -81.45 15.16 11.68
CA ALA A 193 -80.25 15.87 12.07
C ALA A 193 -80.40 16.42 13.49
N ASP A 194 -79.42 16.19 14.36
CA ASP A 194 -79.54 16.51 15.80
C ASP A 194 -78.48 17.53 16.25
N VAL A 195 -78.89 18.78 16.43
CA VAL A 195 -77.96 19.88 16.78
C VAL A 195 -77.63 19.95 18.26
N ARG A 196 -78.26 19.12 19.11
CA ARG A 196 -78.07 19.15 20.56
C ARG A 196 -76.63 18.79 20.95
N GLU A 197 -76.21 19.26 22.11
CA GLU A 197 -74.86 19.05 22.63
C GLU A 197 -74.62 17.55 22.90
N GLY A 198 -73.47 17.02 22.45
CA GLY A 198 -73.16 15.58 22.53
C GLY A 198 -73.81 14.69 21.46
N ARG A 199 -74.55 15.27 20.51
CA ARG A 199 -75.13 14.58 19.34
C ARG A 199 -74.34 14.92 18.07
N ASP A 200 -74.96 15.43 17.01
CA ASP A 200 -74.25 15.78 15.77
C ASP A 200 -73.60 17.18 15.84
N GLY A 201 -74.22 18.10 16.59
CA GLY A 201 -73.83 19.52 16.62
C GLY A 201 -74.09 20.25 15.29
N LYS A 202 -74.06 21.59 15.30
CA LYS A 202 -74.55 22.43 14.18
C LYS A 202 -73.97 22.08 12.80
N ASN A 203 -72.67 21.81 12.70
CA ASN A 203 -72.01 21.61 11.40
C ASN A 203 -72.33 20.25 10.78
N LEU A 204 -72.31 19.17 11.57
CA LEU A 204 -72.58 17.83 11.07
C LEU A 204 -74.08 17.62 10.83
N ALA A 205 -74.93 18.18 11.70
CA ALA A 205 -76.38 18.21 11.51
C ALA A 205 -76.76 18.95 10.20
N LEU A 206 -76.14 20.10 9.92
CA LEU A 206 -76.35 20.82 8.66
C LEU A 206 -75.93 19.98 7.45
N LEU A 207 -74.78 19.30 7.52
CA LEU A 207 -74.31 18.42 6.45
C LEU A 207 -75.25 17.22 6.24
N LYS A 208 -75.81 16.65 7.31
CA LYS A 208 -76.83 15.58 7.24
C LYS A 208 -78.12 16.05 6.57
N LEU A 209 -78.61 17.24 6.94
CA LEU A 209 -79.78 17.83 6.28
C LEU A 209 -79.53 18.08 4.79
N ILE A 210 -78.38 18.64 4.44
CA ILE A 210 -78.02 18.91 3.04
C ILE A 210 -77.90 17.60 2.27
N ALA A 211 -77.27 16.57 2.86
CA ALA A 211 -77.18 15.23 2.29
C ALA A 211 -78.58 14.65 1.98
N GLY A 212 -79.55 14.84 2.90
CA GLY A 212 -80.94 14.46 2.70
C GLY A 212 -81.69 15.27 1.62
N LEU A 213 -81.48 16.59 1.56
CA LEU A 213 -82.10 17.46 0.56
C LEU A 213 -81.64 17.16 -0.87
N ILE A 214 -80.44 16.59 -1.04
CA ILE A 214 -79.88 16.22 -2.35
C ILE A 214 -79.87 14.71 -2.61
N ASP A 215 -80.36 13.91 -1.65
CA ASP A 215 -80.47 12.45 -1.71
C ASP A 215 -79.12 11.71 -1.93
N ILE A 216 -78.06 12.13 -1.22
CA ILE A 216 -76.68 11.54 -1.29
C ILE A 216 -76.20 11.11 0.11
N ASP A 217 -75.29 10.12 0.17
CA ASP A 217 -74.64 9.66 1.40
C ASP A 217 -73.70 10.73 2.03
N LEU A 218 -73.79 10.92 3.35
CA LEU A 218 -73.00 11.88 4.15
C LEU A 218 -71.49 11.66 4.02
N PHE A 219 -71.05 10.40 3.85
CA PHE A 219 -69.62 10.08 3.72
C PHE A 219 -69.03 10.68 2.43
N GLN A 220 -69.80 10.73 1.34
CA GLN A 220 -69.34 11.33 0.08
C GLN A 220 -69.15 12.86 0.17
N LEU A 221 -69.84 13.53 1.11
CA LEU A 221 -69.73 14.99 1.30
C LEU A 221 -68.44 15.45 2.05
N THR A 222 -67.72 14.58 2.76
CA THR A 222 -66.65 14.99 3.72
C THR A 222 -65.18 14.70 3.31
N GLN A 223 -64.92 14.06 2.17
CA GLN A 223 -63.68 13.30 1.91
C GLN A 223 -62.36 14.06 1.54
N ARG A 224 -62.24 15.40 1.62
CA ARG A 224 -61.05 16.11 1.04
C ARG A 224 -59.96 16.61 2.00
N GLN A 225 -60.21 16.71 3.31
CA GLN A 225 -59.22 17.30 4.24
C GLN A 225 -58.19 16.31 4.78
N HIS A 226 -58.54 15.03 4.91
CA HIS A 226 -57.64 14.00 5.47
C HIS A 226 -56.50 13.64 4.49
N GLN A 227 -56.80 13.55 3.19
CA GLN A 227 -55.83 13.17 2.15
C GLN A 227 -54.68 14.18 1.99
N ARG A 228 -54.92 15.48 2.24
CA ARG A 228 -53.87 16.52 2.12
C ARG A 228 -52.81 16.42 3.22
N ARG A 229 -53.18 15.98 4.43
CA ARG A 229 -52.22 15.82 5.54
C ARG A 229 -51.28 14.65 5.30
N ILE A 230 -51.80 13.52 4.83
CA ILE A 230 -51.00 12.33 4.51
C ILE A 230 -50.00 12.63 3.39
N ASN A 231 -50.43 13.32 2.33
CA ASN A 231 -49.53 13.68 1.23
C ASN A 231 -48.43 14.67 1.66
N ARG A 232 -48.71 15.62 2.55
CA ARG A 232 -47.68 16.54 3.10
C ARG A 232 -46.66 15.82 3.97
N LEU A 233 -47.10 14.91 4.84
CA LEU A 233 -46.20 14.09 5.66
C LEU A 233 -45.30 13.19 4.80
N ARG A 234 -45.86 12.53 3.77
CA ARG A 234 -45.07 11.72 2.82
C ARG A 234 -43.99 12.53 2.10
N LEU A 235 -44.31 13.77 1.70
CA LEU A 235 -43.36 14.64 1.00
C LEU A 235 -42.25 15.13 1.93
N LEU A 236 -42.57 15.47 3.18
CA LEU A 236 -41.56 15.84 4.20
C LEU A 236 -40.66 14.66 4.55
N THR A 237 -41.19 13.45 4.73
CA THR A 237 -40.37 12.26 5.00
C THR A 237 -39.48 11.92 3.81
N ALA A 238 -39.98 12.02 2.57
CA ALA A 238 -39.16 11.78 1.38
C ALA A 238 -38.03 12.81 1.25
N LEU A 239 -38.32 14.09 1.53
CA LEU A 239 -37.30 15.16 1.49
C LEU A 239 -36.26 14.99 2.60
N MET A 240 -36.66 14.58 3.80
CA MET A 240 -35.73 14.32 4.91
C MET A 240 -34.82 13.11 4.60
N VAL A 241 -35.37 12.03 4.05
CA VAL A 241 -34.58 10.88 3.57
C VAL A 241 -33.61 11.30 2.48
N ALA A 242 -34.05 12.08 1.49
CA ALA A 242 -33.17 12.59 0.42
C ALA A 242 -32.04 13.49 0.96
N LEU A 243 -32.32 14.27 2.00
CA LEU A 243 -31.33 15.15 2.62
C LEU A 243 -30.30 14.34 3.43
N VAL A 244 -30.75 13.34 4.20
CA VAL A 244 -29.85 12.43 4.93
C VAL A 244 -28.96 11.63 3.97
N THR A 245 -29.51 11.12 2.86
CA THR A 245 -28.68 10.40 1.87
C THR A 245 -27.68 11.32 1.17
N ALA A 246 -28.07 12.56 0.88
CA ALA A 246 -27.15 13.57 0.34
C ALA A 246 -26.00 13.88 1.31
N PHE A 247 -26.29 14.11 2.59
CA PHE A 247 -25.26 14.34 3.61
C PHE A 247 -24.35 13.12 3.83
N ALA A 248 -24.92 11.91 3.88
CA ALA A 248 -24.13 10.68 3.99
C ALA A 248 -23.20 10.50 2.78
N SER A 249 -23.69 10.78 1.57
CA SER A 249 -22.89 10.75 0.34
C SER A 249 -21.73 11.76 0.40
N ILE A 250 -22.00 13.00 0.82
CA ILE A 250 -20.98 14.05 0.99
C ILE A 250 -19.95 13.65 2.06
N ALA A 251 -20.38 13.07 3.18
CA ALA A 251 -19.47 12.63 4.24
C ALA A 251 -18.56 11.49 3.75
N VAL A 252 -19.09 10.53 2.99
CA VAL A 252 -18.31 9.43 2.40
C VAL A 252 -17.33 9.95 1.35
N THR A 253 -17.73 10.89 0.50
CA THR A 253 -16.81 11.48 -0.49
C THR A 253 -15.73 12.32 0.19
N ALA A 254 -16.06 13.08 1.22
CA ALA A 254 -15.09 13.84 2.02
C ALA A 254 -14.11 12.90 2.74
N TRP A 255 -14.59 11.83 3.37
CA TRP A 255 -13.73 10.83 4.01
C TRP A 255 -12.81 10.12 2.99
N LYS A 256 -13.33 9.73 1.83
CA LYS A 256 -12.52 9.16 0.73
C LYS A 256 -11.48 10.15 0.22
N ALA A 257 -11.83 11.44 0.11
CA ALA A 257 -10.91 12.48 -0.32
C ALA A 257 -9.80 12.72 0.71
N GLN A 258 -10.15 12.74 2.00
CA GLN A 258 -9.18 12.86 3.09
C GLN A 258 -8.23 11.66 3.11
N LYS A 259 -8.75 10.43 3.04
CA LYS A 259 -7.92 9.22 3.00
C LYS A 259 -6.96 9.21 1.81
N LYS A 260 -7.45 9.61 0.63
CA LYS A 260 -6.61 9.75 -0.57
C LYS A 260 -5.53 10.83 -0.42
N ALA A 261 -5.82 11.93 0.27
CA ALA A 261 -4.84 12.99 0.52
C ALA A 261 -3.72 12.53 1.48
N GLU A 262 -4.07 11.77 2.53
CA GLU A 262 -3.10 11.15 3.43
C GLU A 262 -2.17 10.20 2.66
N ASP A 263 -2.72 9.29 1.85
CA ASP A 263 -1.92 8.32 1.09
C ASP A 263 -0.98 9.02 0.08
N LEU A 264 -1.45 10.08 -0.58
CA LEU A 264 -0.63 10.89 -1.49
C LEU A 264 0.51 11.62 -0.76
N SER A 265 0.28 12.07 0.48
CA SER A 265 1.31 12.74 1.29
C SER A 265 2.44 11.78 1.68
N LEU A 266 2.12 10.53 2.00
CA LEU A 266 3.11 9.49 2.31
C LEU A 266 3.94 9.12 1.07
N VAL A 267 3.30 9.02 -0.10
CA VAL A 267 4.00 8.80 -1.38
C VAL A 267 4.93 9.96 -1.72
N ALA A 268 4.51 11.20 -1.48
CA ALA A 268 5.36 12.38 -1.70
C ALA A 268 6.57 12.38 -0.76
N LEU A 269 6.36 12.08 0.52
CA LEU A 269 7.44 11.97 1.51
C LEU A 269 8.43 10.86 1.13
N SER A 270 7.95 9.68 0.75
CA SER A 270 8.78 8.57 0.26
C SER A 270 9.73 9.02 -0.86
N ARG A 271 9.19 9.70 -1.89
CA ARG A 271 10.00 10.22 -3.01
C ARG A 271 11.01 11.29 -2.59
N GLN A 272 10.60 12.19 -1.69
CA GLN A 272 11.50 13.22 -1.16
C GLN A 272 12.69 12.57 -0.45
N LEU A 273 12.43 11.59 0.41
CA LEU A 273 13.48 10.86 1.14
C LEU A 273 14.41 10.08 0.20
N SER A 274 13.89 9.41 -0.82
CA SER A 274 14.72 8.72 -1.83
C SER A 274 15.67 9.67 -2.54
N THR A 275 15.16 10.86 -2.91
CA THR A 275 15.95 11.87 -3.63
C THR A 275 17.01 12.49 -2.71
N GLN A 276 16.60 12.84 -1.49
CA GLN A 276 17.49 13.42 -0.48
C GLN A 276 18.60 12.44 -0.11
N ALA A 277 18.29 11.16 0.08
CA ALA A 277 19.29 10.14 0.38
C ALA A 277 20.33 9.97 -0.74
N GLY A 278 19.92 10.08 -2.01
CA GLY A 278 20.86 10.13 -3.14
C GLY A 278 21.81 11.32 -3.04
N SER A 279 21.28 12.52 -2.76
CA SER A 279 22.13 13.71 -2.56
C SER A 279 23.08 13.59 -1.36
N LEU A 280 22.64 12.91 -0.29
CA LEU A 280 23.49 12.63 0.89
C LEU A 280 24.57 11.60 0.59
N PHE A 281 24.31 10.67 -0.31
CA PHE A 281 25.31 9.71 -0.77
C PHE A 281 26.41 10.41 -1.59
N ASP A 282 26.05 11.44 -2.36
CA ASP A 282 26.98 12.19 -3.21
C ASP A 282 27.66 13.39 -2.49
N SER A 283 27.11 13.86 -1.36
CA SER A 283 27.60 15.04 -0.61
C SER A 283 28.29 14.66 0.71
N ASP A 284 29.02 15.61 1.33
CA ASP A 284 29.82 15.48 2.57
C ASP A 284 29.00 15.14 3.85
N LYS A 285 28.03 14.22 3.80
CA LYS A 285 27.19 13.84 4.96
C LYS A 285 27.12 12.34 5.18
N SER A 286 27.04 11.94 6.46
CA SER A 286 27.06 10.55 6.95
C SER A 286 26.38 9.49 6.06
N LEU A 287 27.20 8.56 5.56
CA LEU A 287 26.79 7.34 4.82
C LEU A 287 25.67 6.58 5.55
N ARG A 288 25.77 6.46 6.87
CA ARG A 288 24.79 5.79 7.73
C ARG A 288 23.38 6.37 7.56
N VAL A 289 23.28 7.69 7.52
CA VAL A 289 22.00 8.40 7.37
C VAL A 289 21.44 8.17 5.98
N SER A 290 22.27 8.29 4.92
CA SER A 290 21.85 7.99 3.55
C SER A 290 21.30 6.55 3.44
N MET A 291 22.02 5.58 4.02
CA MET A 291 21.59 4.18 4.05
C MET A 291 20.23 3.98 4.72
N LEU A 292 19.98 4.62 5.87
CA LEU A 292 18.69 4.50 6.57
C LEU A 292 17.56 5.20 5.79
N LEU A 293 17.81 6.36 5.19
CA LEU A 293 16.79 7.11 4.44
C LEU A 293 16.43 6.43 3.11
N ALA A 294 17.41 6.14 2.26
CA ALA A 294 17.20 5.48 0.95
C ALA A 294 16.82 4.01 1.11
N GLY A 295 17.47 3.34 2.05
CA GLY A 295 17.42 1.89 2.21
C GLY A 295 16.24 1.39 3.02
N VAL A 296 15.67 2.22 3.89
CA VAL A 296 14.66 1.76 4.85
C VAL A 296 13.46 2.71 4.93
N GLN A 297 13.69 3.99 5.24
CA GLN A 297 12.60 4.93 5.58
C GLN A 297 11.71 5.25 4.39
N ALA A 298 12.29 5.58 3.23
CA ALA A 298 11.51 5.92 2.04
C ALA A 298 10.51 4.83 1.67
N HIS A 299 10.93 3.56 1.76
CA HIS A 299 10.08 2.41 1.45
C HIS A 299 9.04 2.12 2.55
N ASN A 300 9.35 2.40 3.83
CA ASN A 300 8.39 2.25 4.93
C ASN A 300 7.20 3.20 4.82
N PHE A 301 7.41 4.44 4.36
CA PHE A 301 6.33 5.40 4.18
C PHE A 301 5.43 5.05 3.00
N ALA A 302 6.03 4.70 1.86
CA ALA A 302 5.30 4.16 0.72
C ALA A 302 6.26 3.37 -0.20
N PRO A 303 5.85 2.20 -0.70
CA PRO A 303 6.62 1.48 -1.71
C PRO A 303 6.48 2.20 -3.06
N THR A 304 7.48 3.01 -3.40
CA THR A 304 7.57 3.71 -4.68
C THR A 304 8.73 3.16 -5.51
N VAL A 305 8.68 3.35 -6.83
CA VAL A 305 9.79 2.99 -7.71
C VAL A 305 11.06 3.75 -7.34
N GLU A 306 10.91 5.02 -6.95
CA GLU A 306 12.01 5.84 -6.45
C GLU A 306 12.63 5.25 -5.18
N ALA A 307 11.81 4.78 -4.23
CA ALA A 307 12.29 4.12 -3.02
C ALA A 307 13.02 2.81 -3.31
N SER A 308 12.43 1.91 -4.11
CA SER A 308 13.09 0.66 -4.49
C SER A 308 14.39 0.90 -5.25
N SER A 309 14.42 1.91 -6.12
CA SER A 309 15.61 2.33 -6.86
C SER A 309 16.72 2.82 -5.92
N ALA A 310 16.38 3.70 -4.98
CA ALA A 310 17.32 4.23 -4.00
C ALA A 310 17.86 3.12 -3.08
N THR A 311 16.98 2.20 -2.62
CA THR A 311 17.37 1.05 -1.79
C THR A 311 18.34 0.13 -2.54
N LEU A 312 18.04 -0.23 -3.79
CA LEU A 312 18.93 -1.08 -4.61
C LEU A 312 20.28 -0.41 -4.85
N THR A 313 20.27 0.88 -5.21
CA THR A 313 21.51 1.67 -5.42
C THR A 313 22.38 1.66 -4.17
N THR A 314 21.76 1.91 -3.01
CA THR A 314 22.44 1.90 -1.71
C THR A 314 23.01 0.52 -1.39
N LEU A 315 22.23 -0.54 -1.61
CA LEU A 315 22.67 -1.91 -1.33
C LEU A 315 23.88 -2.30 -2.19
N LEU A 316 23.84 -1.96 -3.48
CA LEU A 316 24.95 -2.25 -4.41
C LEU A 316 26.21 -1.45 -4.06
N ALA A 317 26.06 -0.18 -3.70
CA ALA A 317 27.20 0.67 -3.36
C ALA A 317 27.83 0.30 -2.01
N THR A 318 27.00 -0.08 -1.03
CA THR A 318 27.44 -0.45 0.33
C THR A 318 27.70 -1.95 0.48
N ARG A 319 27.79 -2.69 -0.63
CA ARG A 319 27.83 -4.16 -0.63
C ARG A 319 28.93 -4.74 0.25
N SER A 320 30.13 -4.17 0.18
CA SER A 320 31.32 -4.64 0.87
C SER A 320 31.41 -4.16 2.32
N ILE A 321 30.49 -3.30 2.74
CA ILE A 321 30.41 -2.80 4.11
C ILE A 321 29.78 -3.89 4.98
N LYS A 322 30.55 -4.38 5.95
CA LYS A 322 30.09 -5.24 7.05
C LYS A 322 29.32 -4.41 8.06
N SER A 323 29.85 -3.27 8.46
CA SER A 323 29.22 -2.38 9.43
C SER A 323 29.73 -0.95 9.35
N VAL A 324 28.93 0.00 9.84
CA VAL A 324 29.31 1.41 9.97
C VAL A 324 29.16 1.83 11.43
N LEU A 325 30.26 2.31 12.02
CA LEU A 325 30.29 3.00 13.30
C LEU A 325 30.37 4.51 13.04
N ALA A 326 29.77 5.30 13.92
CA ALA A 326 29.76 6.75 13.82
C ALA A 326 30.20 7.37 15.15
N THR A 327 30.90 8.50 15.04
CA THR A 327 31.42 9.31 16.14
C THR A 327 31.03 10.77 15.92
N GLU A 328 31.18 11.61 16.95
CA GLU A 328 30.82 13.04 16.88
C GLU A 328 31.95 13.93 16.32
N SER A 329 33.16 13.38 16.16
CA SER A 329 34.37 14.11 15.73
C SER A 329 35.10 13.34 14.63
N ALA A 330 35.94 14.01 13.85
CA ALA A 330 36.78 13.36 12.85
C ALA A 330 37.63 12.24 13.48
N VAL A 331 37.70 11.09 12.81
CA VAL A 331 38.53 9.95 13.24
C VAL A 331 39.86 10.05 12.50
N MET A 332 40.95 10.16 13.25
CA MET A 332 42.29 10.38 12.68
C MET A 332 43.03 9.08 12.45
N ASN A 333 42.85 8.08 13.32
CA ASN A 333 43.52 6.79 13.23
C ASN A 333 42.70 5.69 13.91
N ILE A 334 42.91 4.45 13.51
CA ILE A 334 42.24 3.27 14.06
C ILE A 334 43.23 2.11 14.22
N ALA A 335 43.07 1.30 15.27
CA ALA A 335 43.85 0.08 15.42
C ALA A 335 43.02 -1.04 16.05
N TYR A 336 43.34 -2.27 15.66
CA TYR A 336 42.76 -3.48 16.23
C TYR A 336 43.61 -4.03 17.36
N SER A 337 42.98 -4.60 18.39
CA SER A 337 43.67 -5.50 19.30
C SER A 337 44.03 -6.81 18.56
N GLN A 338 45.15 -7.44 18.90
CA GLN A 338 45.63 -8.66 18.23
C GLN A 338 44.64 -9.84 18.29
N ASP A 339 43.82 -9.91 19.35
CA ASP A 339 42.77 -10.93 19.48
C ASP A 339 41.51 -10.62 18.64
N GLY A 340 41.45 -9.45 18.02
CA GLY A 340 40.31 -8.98 17.23
C GLY A 340 39.08 -8.65 18.08
N ALA A 341 39.22 -8.55 19.40
CA ALA A 341 38.10 -8.25 20.29
C ALA A 341 37.72 -6.76 20.22
N TRP A 342 38.71 -5.87 20.16
CA TRP A 342 38.52 -4.43 20.25
C TRP A 342 39.03 -3.68 19.01
N LEU A 343 38.33 -2.59 18.71
CA LEU A 343 38.77 -1.55 17.78
C LEU A 343 38.90 -0.25 18.56
N ALA A 344 40.07 0.38 18.48
CA ALA A 344 40.31 1.71 19.02
C ALA A 344 40.26 2.75 17.90
N ALA A 345 39.71 3.93 18.20
CA ALA A 345 39.76 5.07 17.29
C ALA A 345 40.25 6.32 18.01
N ALA A 346 41.24 6.97 17.40
CA ALA A 346 41.76 8.27 17.80
C ALA A 346 40.94 9.37 17.13
N LEU A 347 40.48 10.34 17.93
CA LEU A 347 39.67 11.45 17.46
C LEU A 347 40.46 12.76 17.44
N ASP A 348 40.03 13.66 16.56
CA ASP A 348 40.58 15.01 16.43
C ASP A 348 40.36 15.88 17.70
N ASN A 349 39.34 15.55 18.50
CA ASN A 349 39.03 16.24 19.76
C ASN A 349 39.89 15.81 20.96
N GLY A 350 40.86 14.90 20.78
CA GLY A 350 41.74 14.40 21.85
C GLY A 350 41.22 13.16 22.58
N GLU A 351 40.03 12.67 22.25
CA GLU A 351 39.47 11.46 22.85
C GLU A 351 39.87 10.19 22.08
N ILE A 352 39.88 9.06 22.79
CA ILE A 352 40.02 7.74 22.19
C ILE A 352 38.82 6.89 22.57
N LEU A 353 38.14 6.35 21.57
CA LEU A 353 37.00 5.48 21.74
C LEU A 353 37.41 4.02 21.54
N LEU A 354 36.85 3.12 22.36
CA LEU A 354 37.04 1.67 22.24
C LEU A 354 35.70 1.01 21.95
N TRP A 355 35.64 0.20 20.89
CA TRP A 355 34.50 -0.63 20.55
C TRP A 355 34.82 -2.10 20.76
N ASP A 356 33.85 -2.80 21.33
CA ASP A 356 33.81 -4.25 21.34
C ASP A 356 33.20 -4.73 20.00
N LEU A 357 33.99 -5.47 19.22
CA LEU A 357 33.63 -5.91 17.87
C LEU A 357 32.69 -7.13 17.85
N LEU A 358 32.53 -7.81 18.98
CA LEU A 358 31.58 -8.92 19.12
C LEU A 358 30.15 -8.37 19.31
N THR A 359 30.02 -7.35 20.16
CA THR A 359 28.74 -6.71 20.50
C THR A 359 28.42 -5.50 19.63
N MET A 360 29.42 -4.95 18.94
CA MET A 360 29.35 -3.70 18.17
C MET A 360 28.90 -2.52 19.03
N THR A 361 29.36 -2.48 20.29
CA THR A 361 29.04 -1.39 21.23
C THR A 361 30.32 -0.78 21.79
N GLN A 362 30.22 0.44 22.31
CA GLN A 362 31.34 1.09 22.96
C GLN A 362 31.69 0.31 24.24
N ALA A 363 32.92 -0.20 24.32
CA ALA A 363 33.36 -1.13 25.37
C ALA A 363 33.48 -0.43 26.74
N ARG A 364 33.82 0.87 26.75
CA ARG A 364 33.97 1.69 27.96
C ARG A 364 33.86 3.18 27.66
N ALA A 365 33.84 4.01 28.70
CA ALA A 365 33.91 5.46 28.57
C ALA A 365 35.13 5.92 27.73
N PRO A 366 35.03 7.05 27.00
CA PRO A 366 36.14 7.59 26.22
C PRO A 366 37.41 7.76 27.07
N LEU A 367 38.57 7.47 26.48
CA LEU A 367 39.86 7.79 27.12
C LEU A 367 40.20 9.22 26.82
N VAL A 368 40.35 10.00 27.88
CA VAL A 368 40.60 11.44 27.83
C VAL A 368 41.93 11.70 28.53
N GLY A 369 42.83 12.40 27.84
CA GLY A 369 44.15 12.73 28.38
C GLY A 369 45.00 13.59 27.45
N HIS A 370 44.78 13.52 26.14
CA HIS A 370 45.41 14.44 25.18
C HIS A 370 44.73 15.81 25.21
N GLU A 371 45.52 16.89 25.06
CA GLU A 371 45.03 18.27 24.96
C GLU A 371 44.79 18.72 23.51
N GLY A 372 45.20 17.90 22.54
CA GLY A 372 45.00 18.12 21.11
C GLY A 372 44.62 16.83 20.37
N SER A 373 44.52 16.89 19.04
CA SER A 373 44.19 15.75 18.19
C SER A 373 45.12 14.57 18.43
N VAL A 374 44.53 13.38 18.60
CA VAL A 374 45.26 12.11 18.65
C VAL A 374 45.52 11.66 17.22
N LEU A 375 46.78 11.56 16.80
CA LEU A 375 47.16 11.29 15.41
C LEU A 375 47.41 9.81 15.12
N THR A 376 47.82 9.04 16.14
CA THR A 376 48.15 7.62 15.97
C THR A 376 47.97 6.85 17.26
N LEU A 377 47.76 5.55 17.14
CA LEU A 377 47.60 4.64 18.27
C LEU A 377 48.00 3.21 17.91
N ALA A 378 48.50 2.44 18.90
CA ALA A 378 48.89 1.05 18.71
C ALA A 378 48.60 0.21 19.96
N PHE A 379 48.07 -1.00 19.77
CA PHE A 379 47.93 -1.98 20.83
C PHE A 379 49.24 -2.73 21.05
N SER A 380 49.54 -3.06 22.30
CA SER A 380 50.59 -4.05 22.58
C SER A 380 50.16 -5.42 22.06
N PRO A 381 51.10 -6.29 21.63
CA PRO A 381 50.77 -7.62 21.10
C PRO A 381 50.00 -8.51 22.07
N ASP A 382 50.14 -8.27 23.39
CA ASP A 382 49.40 -8.98 24.45
C ASP A 382 48.04 -8.35 24.79
N GLY A 383 47.65 -7.26 24.13
CA GLY A 383 46.38 -6.55 24.31
C GLY A 383 46.25 -5.83 25.65
N ARG A 384 47.32 -5.70 26.45
CA ARG A 384 47.25 -5.10 27.79
C ARG A 384 47.41 -3.59 27.80
N LEU A 385 48.13 -3.05 26.82
CA LEU A 385 48.41 -1.63 26.69
C LEU A 385 47.85 -1.13 25.35
N LEU A 386 47.39 0.12 25.37
CA LEU A 386 47.21 0.94 24.18
C LEU A 386 48.15 2.14 24.33
N ILE A 387 48.92 2.46 23.30
CA ILE A 387 49.70 3.70 23.26
C ILE A 387 49.03 4.63 22.27
N SER A 388 48.95 5.92 22.62
CA SER A 388 48.46 6.98 21.74
C SER A 388 49.45 8.14 21.69
N ALA A 389 49.40 8.89 20.60
CA ALA A 389 50.27 10.04 20.37
C ALA A 389 49.54 11.10 19.54
N GLY A 390 49.89 12.38 19.74
CA GLY A 390 49.11 13.47 19.18
C GLY A 390 49.87 14.77 18.90
N THR A 391 49.08 15.79 18.59
CA THR A 391 49.52 17.18 18.30
C THR A 391 49.96 17.96 19.54
N ASP A 392 49.81 17.38 20.73
CA ASP A 392 50.22 17.96 22.01
C ASP A 392 51.64 17.52 22.44
N ASP A 393 52.41 16.96 21.50
CA ASP A 393 53.78 16.48 21.67
C ASP A 393 53.92 15.29 22.65
N THR A 394 52.81 14.76 23.16
CA THR A 394 52.81 13.70 24.16
C THR A 394 52.58 12.32 23.58
N VAL A 395 53.13 11.31 24.27
CA VAL A 395 52.79 9.90 24.08
C VAL A 395 52.15 9.40 25.36
N ILE A 396 50.94 8.87 25.30
CA ILE A 396 50.21 8.38 26.48
C ILE A 396 50.05 6.87 26.40
N VAL A 397 50.41 6.19 27.50
CA VAL A 397 50.26 4.74 27.67
C VAL A 397 49.04 4.44 28.54
N TRP A 398 48.14 3.63 28.01
CA TRP A 398 46.85 3.27 28.61
C TRP A 398 46.81 1.79 29.00
N PRO A 399 46.82 1.47 30.30
CA PRO A 399 46.52 0.13 30.78
C PRO A 399 45.05 -0.24 30.53
N LEU A 400 44.81 -1.37 29.89
CA LEU A 400 43.46 -1.79 29.49
C LEU A 400 42.77 -2.74 30.47
N HIS A 401 43.54 -3.37 31.36
CA HIS A 401 43.06 -4.39 32.30
C HIS A 401 43.04 -3.90 33.78
N SER A 402 42.61 -2.67 34.03
CA SER A 402 42.37 -2.20 35.41
C SER A 402 41.02 -2.68 35.93
N ALA A 403 40.96 -3.11 37.20
CA ALA A 403 39.89 -3.93 37.79
C ALA A 403 38.49 -3.26 37.95
N SER A 404 38.27 -2.05 37.43
CA SER A 404 36.97 -1.39 37.44
C SER A 404 36.74 -0.57 36.16
N PRO A 405 35.67 -0.83 35.39
CA PRO A 405 35.29 -0.01 34.24
C PRO A 405 35.05 1.48 34.58
N ASP A 406 34.68 1.76 35.83
CA ASP A 406 34.37 3.09 36.37
C ASP A 406 35.47 3.66 37.29
N GLY A 407 36.62 2.98 37.39
CA GLY A 407 37.74 3.41 38.23
C GLY A 407 38.51 4.60 37.62
N PRO A 408 39.29 5.34 38.42
CA PRO A 408 40.15 6.40 37.90
C PRO A 408 41.12 5.83 36.86
N GLN A 409 41.10 6.41 35.66
CA GLN A 409 41.98 6.03 34.57
C GLN A 409 43.42 6.37 34.94
N THR A 410 44.25 5.35 35.15
CA THR A 410 45.69 5.53 35.42
C THR A 410 46.44 5.42 34.09
N SER A 411 46.87 6.55 33.52
CA SER A 411 47.72 6.61 32.33
C SER A 411 49.12 7.12 32.68
N ALA A 412 50.11 6.80 31.84
CA ALA A 412 51.44 7.36 31.93
C ALA A 412 51.70 8.23 30.69
N SER A 413 52.01 9.52 30.90
CA SER A 413 52.41 10.43 29.83
C SER A 413 53.93 10.47 29.71
N LEU A 414 54.42 10.35 28.48
CA LEU A 414 55.83 10.38 28.11
C LEU A 414 56.09 11.65 27.31
N THR A 415 56.94 12.52 27.84
CA THR A 415 57.39 13.74 27.16
C THR A 415 58.75 13.50 26.53
N ALA A 416 58.75 13.14 25.25
CA ALA A 416 59.97 12.78 24.55
C ALA A 416 60.23 13.62 23.31
N HIS A 417 59.15 14.00 22.62
CA HIS A 417 59.16 14.82 21.43
C HIS A 417 58.91 16.30 21.79
N ASN A 418 59.31 17.22 20.90
CA ASN A 418 59.12 18.66 21.07
C ASN A 418 58.28 19.27 19.94
N ASP A 419 57.57 18.41 19.21
CA ASP A 419 56.68 18.70 18.10
C ASP A 419 55.77 17.46 17.91
N TRP A 420 54.82 17.53 16.98
CA TRP A 420 53.76 16.53 16.81
C TRP A 420 54.30 15.11 16.70
N VAL A 421 53.70 14.19 17.45
CA VAL A 421 54.06 12.78 17.40
C VAL A 421 53.07 12.06 16.48
N VAL A 422 53.59 11.56 15.36
CA VAL A 422 52.78 11.09 14.23
C VAL A 422 52.89 9.59 13.98
N GLY A 423 53.89 8.92 14.56
CA GLY A 423 54.08 7.48 14.43
C GLY A 423 54.29 6.80 15.77
N VAL A 424 53.56 5.71 16.00
CA VAL A 424 53.75 4.80 17.13
C VAL A 424 53.49 3.38 16.65
N ASP A 425 54.37 2.45 17.00
CA ASP A 425 54.14 1.02 16.77
C ASP A 425 54.87 0.14 17.79
N PHE A 426 54.32 -1.05 18.08
CA PHE A 426 54.94 -2.02 18.96
C PHE A 426 55.76 -3.04 18.15
N ALA A 427 56.92 -3.41 18.68
CA ALA A 427 57.63 -4.57 18.17
C ALA A 427 56.76 -5.83 18.38
N PRO A 428 56.75 -6.80 17.44
CA PRO A 428 55.93 -8.02 17.56
C PRO A 428 56.20 -8.86 18.81
N ASP A 429 57.38 -8.71 19.43
CA ASP A 429 57.74 -9.38 20.67
C ASP A 429 57.15 -8.73 21.94
N GLY A 430 56.54 -7.54 21.80
CA GLY A 430 55.93 -6.75 22.86
C GLY A 430 56.93 -6.15 23.86
N ARG A 431 58.24 -6.25 23.63
CA ARG A 431 59.26 -5.78 24.58
C ARG A 431 59.66 -4.33 24.37
N SER A 432 59.47 -3.83 23.15
CA SER A 432 59.80 -2.46 22.79
C SER A 432 58.72 -1.86 21.90
N PHE A 433 58.67 -0.54 21.86
CA PHE A 433 57.85 0.22 20.92
C PHE A 433 58.66 1.39 20.38
N VAL A 434 58.22 1.95 19.28
CA VAL A 434 58.87 3.09 18.62
C VAL A 434 57.91 4.27 18.59
N THR A 435 58.46 5.48 18.71
CA THR A 435 57.75 6.74 18.51
C THR A 435 58.49 7.56 17.47
N SER A 436 57.77 8.30 16.62
CA SER A 436 58.35 9.22 15.65
C SER A 436 57.56 10.52 15.55
N GLY A 437 58.26 11.63 15.30
CA GLY A 437 57.66 12.96 15.34
C GLY A 437 58.23 13.98 14.37
N TRP A 438 57.55 15.13 14.35
CA TRP A 438 57.85 16.29 13.51
C TRP A 438 59.15 17.01 13.90
N ASP A 439 59.67 16.72 15.09
CA ASP A 439 60.99 17.12 15.54
C ASP A 439 62.14 16.37 14.85
N GLY A 440 61.82 15.46 13.92
CA GLY A 440 62.78 14.69 13.14
C GLY A 440 63.46 13.59 13.94
N ARG A 441 62.89 13.18 15.08
CA ARG A 441 63.40 12.10 15.92
C ARG A 441 62.54 10.86 15.80
N ALA A 442 63.19 9.69 15.91
CA ALA A 442 62.54 8.41 16.14
C ALA A 442 63.21 7.72 17.32
N ILE A 443 62.43 7.35 18.34
CA ILE A 443 62.93 6.84 19.62
C ILE A 443 62.36 5.44 19.84
N ILE A 444 63.23 4.49 20.19
CA ILE A 444 62.83 3.15 20.63
C ILE A 444 62.80 3.13 22.16
N TRP A 445 61.75 2.56 22.70
CA TRP A 445 61.43 2.51 24.13
C TRP A 445 61.36 1.08 24.63
N ASP A 446 61.61 0.90 25.92
CA ASP A 446 61.31 -0.33 26.62
C ASP A 446 59.83 -0.32 27.06
N ALA A 447 59.05 -1.30 26.61
CA ALA A 447 57.61 -1.35 26.83
C ALA A 447 57.22 -1.58 28.30
N PHE A 448 58.13 -2.10 29.13
CA PHE A 448 57.86 -2.41 30.54
C PHE A 448 58.21 -1.25 31.47
N THR A 449 59.35 -0.61 31.23
CA THR A 449 59.89 0.49 32.06
C THR A 449 59.49 1.86 31.54
N LEU A 450 59.00 1.95 30.29
CA LEU A 450 58.67 3.18 29.58
C LEU A 450 59.84 4.16 29.51
N GLN A 451 61.08 3.65 29.52
CA GLN A 451 62.31 4.43 29.37
C GLN A 451 62.82 4.36 27.93
N PRO A 452 63.46 5.43 27.41
CA PRO A 452 64.03 5.42 26.07
C PRO A 452 65.25 4.49 26.04
N LEU A 453 65.25 3.54 25.10
CA LEU A 453 66.36 2.62 24.86
C LEU A 453 67.41 3.22 23.92
N THR A 454 66.97 3.90 22.86
CA THR A 454 67.85 4.55 21.89
C THR A 454 67.08 5.55 21.03
N GLU A 455 67.76 6.60 20.58
CA GLU A 455 67.31 7.47 19.49
C GLU A 455 67.96 6.99 18.19
N LEU A 456 67.19 6.89 17.10
CA LEU A 456 67.68 6.46 15.80
C LEU A 456 68.29 7.65 15.05
N PRO A 457 69.55 7.55 14.57
CA PRO A 457 70.18 8.65 13.84
C PRO A 457 69.65 8.73 12.40
N LEU A 458 68.50 9.37 12.26
CA LEU A 458 67.83 9.62 10.98
C LEU A 458 68.69 10.47 10.03
N ALA A 459 68.53 10.29 8.72
CA ALA A 459 69.26 11.10 7.74
C ALA A 459 68.90 12.61 7.89
N PRO A 460 69.82 13.54 7.61
CA PRO A 460 69.53 14.97 7.73
C PRO A 460 68.43 15.43 6.76
N GLY A 461 67.51 16.28 7.26
CA GLY A 461 66.48 16.96 6.46
C GLY A 461 65.13 16.23 6.41
N GLY A 462 64.05 16.97 6.65
CA GLY A 462 62.66 16.47 6.71
C GLY A 462 62.34 15.76 8.04
N TRP A 463 61.09 15.80 8.48
CA TRP A 463 60.65 15.08 9.68
C TRP A 463 60.29 13.62 9.39
N ALA A 464 60.08 12.83 10.45
CA ALA A 464 59.49 11.50 10.35
C ALA A 464 57.96 11.62 10.27
N SER A 465 57.33 10.89 9.35
CA SER A 465 55.90 10.99 9.07
C SER A 465 55.12 9.71 9.36
N SER A 466 55.78 8.55 9.31
CA SER A 466 55.19 7.26 9.64
C SER A 466 56.25 6.26 10.10
N VAL A 467 55.85 5.23 10.84
CA VAL A 467 56.74 4.19 11.34
C VAL A 467 55.98 2.87 11.50
N GLU A 468 56.61 1.75 11.11
CA GLU A 468 56.05 0.40 11.29
C GLU A 468 57.17 -0.63 11.49
N PHE A 469 56.99 -1.57 12.40
CA PHE A 469 57.82 -2.77 12.52
C PHE A 469 57.37 -3.86 11.55
N SER A 470 58.31 -4.60 10.97
CA SER A 470 57.95 -5.78 10.19
C SER A 470 57.36 -6.87 11.08
N ALA A 471 56.45 -7.69 10.53
CA ALA A 471 55.78 -8.76 11.27
C ALA A 471 56.74 -9.77 11.93
N ASN A 472 57.94 -9.97 11.36
CA ASN A 472 58.99 -10.82 11.95
C ASN A 472 59.90 -10.10 12.98
N GLY A 473 59.70 -8.80 13.21
CA GLY A 473 60.45 -7.96 14.14
C GLY A 473 61.89 -7.63 13.71
N ALA A 474 62.31 -8.05 12.51
CA ALA A 474 63.69 -7.84 12.05
C ALA A 474 63.93 -6.42 11.51
N TRP A 475 62.90 -5.81 10.92
CA TRP A 475 62.98 -4.54 10.25
C TRP A 475 62.07 -3.49 10.88
N LEU A 476 62.48 -2.24 10.73
CA LEU A 476 61.71 -1.04 11.04
C LEU A 476 61.77 -0.12 9.84
N ALA A 477 60.62 0.32 9.33
CA ALA A 477 60.51 1.31 8.25
C ALA A 477 60.11 2.66 8.82
N ILE A 478 60.71 3.73 8.29
CA ILE A 478 60.40 5.11 8.67
C ILE A 478 60.17 5.93 7.40
N GLY A 479 58.95 6.44 7.24
CA GLY A 479 58.60 7.41 6.20
C GLY A 479 59.08 8.82 6.57
N ARG A 480 59.46 9.61 5.57
CA ARG A 480 59.99 10.96 5.74
C ARG A 480 59.23 12.01 4.92
N GLU A 481 59.30 13.26 5.38
CA GLU A 481 58.77 14.45 4.69
C GLU A 481 59.32 14.65 3.28
N ASN A 482 60.60 14.37 3.11
CA ASN A 482 61.32 14.55 1.85
C ASN A 482 61.07 13.43 0.83
N GLY A 483 60.08 12.56 1.06
CA GLY A 483 59.73 11.44 0.18
C GLY A 483 60.61 10.20 0.32
N ALA A 484 61.55 10.20 1.28
CA ALA A 484 62.40 9.05 1.58
C ALA A 484 61.70 8.03 2.50
N VAL A 485 62.04 6.75 2.31
CA VAL A 485 61.78 5.69 3.29
C VAL A 485 63.10 5.09 3.76
N GLU A 486 63.33 5.10 5.06
CA GLU A 486 64.51 4.51 5.69
C GLU A 486 64.18 3.15 6.31
N LEU A 487 64.98 2.13 5.98
CA LEU A 487 64.87 0.79 6.55
C LEU A 487 65.97 0.56 7.60
N TRP A 488 65.60 0.04 8.76
CA TRP A 488 66.47 -0.19 9.91
C TRP A 488 66.44 -1.64 10.36
N ASP A 489 67.61 -2.19 10.67
CA ASP A 489 67.74 -3.46 11.37
C ASP A 489 67.51 -3.21 12.87
N VAL A 490 66.49 -3.86 13.44
CA VAL A 490 66.06 -3.62 14.83
C VAL A 490 67.09 -4.15 15.84
N ALA A 491 67.68 -5.31 15.55
CA ALA A 491 68.64 -5.95 16.45
C ALA A 491 69.99 -5.22 16.45
N ALA A 492 70.46 -4.83 15.27
CA ALA A 492 71.71 -4.09 15.10
C ALA A 492 71.57 -2.60 15.41
N ARG A 493 70.34 -2.05 15.39
CA ARG A 493 70.04 -0.61 15.54
C ARG A 493 70.78 0.25 14.52
N THR A 494 70.90 -0.27 13.31
CA THR A 494 71.60 0.39 12.19
C THR A 494 70.73 0.39 10.94
N ARG A 495 70.90 1.42 10.11
CA ARG A 495 70.23 1.50 8.80
C ARG A 495 70.67 0.35 7.89
N SER A 496 69.71 -0.29 7.23
CA SER A 496 69.93 -1.45 6.36
C SER A 496 69.78 -1.08 4.88
N GLY A 497 70.89 -0.81 4.20
CA GLY A 497 70.92 -0.53 2.77
C GLY A 497 70.67 0.94 2.39
N PRO A 498 70.44 1.23 1.09
CA PRO A 498 70.21 2.58 0.60
C PRO A 498 68.84 3.11 1.04
N ILE A 499 68.72 4.43 1.12
CA ILE A 499 67.44 5.12 1.35
C ILE A 499 66.55 4.86 0.13
N LEU A 500 65.32 4.42 0.36
CA LEU A 500 64.35 4.20 -0.71
C LEU A 500 63.76 5.55 -1.10
N THR A 501 64.01 5.99 -2.34
CA THR A 501 63.61 7.31 -2.83
C THR A 501 62.72 7.21 -4.06
N GLY A 502 61.81 8.15 -4.24
CA GLY A 502 61.02 8.25 -5.48
C GLY A 502 59.71 9.00 -5.34
N HIS A 503 59.18 9.16 -4.12
CA HIS A 503 58.03 10.03 -3.87
C HIS A 503 58.42 11.51 -4.10
N GLN A 504 57.50 12.29 -4.68
CA GLN A 504 57.63 13.72 -4.93
C GLN A 504 56.99 14.59 -3.83
N GLY A 505 56.32 13.95 -2.87
CA GLY A 505 55.81 14.56 -1.64
C GLY A 505 56.19 13.72 -0.43
N TRP A 506 55.74 14.11 0.76
CA TRP A 506 55.98 13.34 1.96
C TRP A 506 55.35 11.97 1.90
N VAL A 507 56.03 10.98 2.50
CA VAL A 507 55.49 9.65 2.73
C VAL A 507 54.43 9.75 3.81
N THR A 508 53.20 9.38 3.52
CA THR A 508 52.08 9.46 4.47
C THR A 508 51.99 8.21 5.33
N ASP A 509 52.34 7.05 4.78
CA ASP A 509 52.24 5.77 5.48
C ASP A 509 53.25 4.76 4.93
N VAL A 510 53.70 3.84 5.77
CA VAL A 510 54.56 2.72 5.39
C VAL A 510 53.99 1.45 6.00
N SER A 511 53.88 0.38 5.20
CA SER A 511 53.35 -0.88 5.69
C SER A 511 54.09 -2.09 5.16
N PHE A 512 54.46 -3.02 6.04
CA PHE A 512 55.07 -4.28 5.68
C PHE A 512 54.02 -5.32 5.29
N SER A 513 54.39 -6.20 4.36
CA SER A 513 53.62 -7.41 4.12
C SER A 513 53.73 -8.36 5.31
N HIS A 514 52.71 -9.19 5.54
CA HIS A 514 52.67 -10.15 6.65
C HIS A 514 53.86 -11.13 6.59
N ASN A 515 54.28 -11.53 5.39
CA ASN A 515 55.48 -12.34 5.17
C ASN A 515 56.82 -11.57 5.29
N SER A 516 56.78 -10.27 5.59
CA SER A 516 57.94 -9.37 5.72
C SER A 516 58.86 -9.30 4.50
N ARG A 517 58.35 -9.63 3.30
CA ARG A 517 59.08 -9.59 2.03
C ARG A 517 58.92 -8.28 1.28
N TYR A 518 57.74 -7.67 1.39
CA TYR A 518 57.41 -6.43 0.70
C TYR A 518 57.18 -5.30 1.69
N LEU A 519 57.45 -4.08 1.23
CA LEU A 519 57.12 -2.85 1.93
C LEU A 519 56.30 -1.99 0.96
N ALA A 520 55.16 -1.48 1.40
CA ALA A 520 54.39 -0.47 0.69
C ALA A 520 54.69 0.90 1.30
N SER A 521 54.82 1.93 0.47
CA SER A 521 54.88 3.32 0.91
C SER A 521 53.86 4.16 0.14
N ALA A 522 53.00 4.85 0.88
CA ALA A 522 52.02 5.79 0.37
C ALA A 522 52.57 7.22 0.41
N GLY A 523 52.23 8.03 -0.58
CA GLY A 523 52.67 9.42 -0.67
C GLY A 523 51.54 10.42 -0.80
N SER A 524 51.78 11.63 -0.28
CA SER A 524 50.94 12.82 -0.51
C SER A 524 50.91 13.26 -1.97
N ASP A 525 51.87 12.78 -2.78
CA ASP A 525 51.90 12.91 -4.24
C ASP A 525 50.90 12.01 -4.97
N GLY A 526 50.09 11.25 -4.23
CA GLY A 526 49.11 10.33 -4.78
C GLY A 526 49.70 9.02 -5.30
N SER A 527 50.98 8.75 -5.04
CA SER A 527 51.65 7.54 -5.48
C SER A 527 51.73 6.48 -4.37
N LEU A 528 51.62 5.23 -4.80
CA LEU A 528 51.84 4.03 -4.00
C LEU A 528 53.03 3.29 -4.59
N ARG A 529 54.03 3.02 -3.76
CA ARG A 529 55.25 2.31 -4.17
C ARG A 529 55.37 1.01 -3.39
N VAL A 530 55.66 -0.08 -4.09
CA VAL A 530 55.89 -1.38 -3.47
C VAL A 530 57.33 -1.81 -3.70
N TRP A 531 58.03 -2.09 -2.62
CA TRP A 531 59.45 -2.41 -2.57
C TRP A 531 59.62 -3.89 -2.24
N ASP A 532 60.53 -4.58 -2.94
CA ASP A 532 60.97 -5.92 -2.58
C ASP A 532 62.20 -5.80 -1.67
N LEU A 533 62.08 -6.27 -0.43
CA LEU A 533 63.11 -6.12 0.60
C LEU A 533 64.27 -7.12 0.43
N GLU A 534 64.01 -8.25 -0.23
CA GLU A 534 65.06 -9.23 -0.57
C GLU A 534 65.96 -8.65 -1.66
N GLN A 535 65.35 -8.03 -2.67
CA GLN A 535 66.07 -7.39 -3.79
C GLN A 535 66.52 -5.96 -3.47
N LYS A 536 66.00 -5.35 -2.40
CA LYS A 536 66.19 -3.95 -2.02
C LYS A 536 65.91 -2.97 -3.16
N ALA A 537 64.85 -3.22 -3.92
CA ALA A 537 64.52 -2.47 -5.12
C ALA A 537 63.01 -2.17 -5.22
N LEU A 538 62.67 -1.13 -5.98
CA LEU A 538 61.28 -0.83 -6.35
C LEU A 538 60.76 -1.93 -7.27
N ARG A 539 59.64 -2.55 -6.90
CA ARG A 539 58.98 -3.58 -7.70
C ARG A 539 58.08 -2.95 -8.75
N TYR A 540 57.23 -2.03 -8.32
CA TYR A 540 56.39 -1.19 -9.18
C TYR A 540 55.92 0.03 -8.39
N ASP A 541 55.44 1.01 -9.13
CA ASP A 541 54.72 2.14 -8.57
C ASP A 541 53.42 2.42 -9.33
N VAL A 542 52.44 2.95 -8.61
CA VAL A 542 51.13 3.27 -9.14
C VAL A 542 50.71 4.65 -8.63
N ALA A 543 50.10 5.46 -9.48
CA ALA A 543 49.58 6.78 -9.12
C ALA A 543 48.05 6.77 -9.10
N SER A 544 47.45 7.54 -8.20
CA SER A 544 46.01 7.80 -8.19
C SER A 544 45.61 8.58 -9.45
N GLU A 545 44.45 8.24 -10.04
CA GLU A 545 43.96 8.85 -11.29
C GLU A 545 43.75 10.37 -11.18
N ALA A 546 43.55 10.89 -9.96
CA ALA A 546 43.27 12.31 -9.69
C ALA A 546 44.48 13.10 -9.16
N GLY A 547 45.63 12.46 -8.91
CA GLY A 547 46.81 13.09 -8.30
C GLY A 547 46.59 13.57 -6.86
N MET A 548 45.48 13.20 -6.22
CA MET A 548 45.23 13.44 -4.80
C MET A 548 46.02 12.44 -3.96
N GLY A 549 46.56 12.89 -2.83
CA GLY A 549 47.41 12.13 -1.92
C GLY A 549 46.73 10.89 -1.34
N ILE A 550 47.52 9.83 -1.18
CA ILE A 550 47.15 8.61 -0.46
C ILE A 550 47.48 8.85 1.01
N THR A 551 46.54 8.61 1.92
CA THR A 551 46.72 8.85 3.36
C THR A 551 47.24 7.64 4.10
N SER A 552 46.83 6.44 3.69
CA SER A 552 47.22 5.19 4.34
C SER A 552 47.19 4.02 3.36
N ALA A 553 48.06 3.04 3.58
CA ALA A 553 48.15 1.83 2.77
C ALA A 553 48.48 0.61 3.63
N ILE A 554 47.75 -0.49 3.42
CA ILE A 554 47.96 -1.73 4.18
C ILE A 554 47.84 -2.97 3.30
N PHE A 555 48.64 -3.99 3.61
CA PHE A 555 48.53 -5.30 2.99
C PHE A 555 47.28 -6.05 3.47
N GLY A 556 46.55 -6.59 2.51
CA GLY A 556 45.39 -7.45 2.68
C GLY A 556 45.72 -8.90 3.01
N PRO A 557 44.69 -9.76 3.15
CA PRO A 557 44.84 -11.19 3.36
C PRO A 557 45.90 -11.84 2.47
N GLU A 558 46.75 -12.68 3.08
CA GLU A 558 47.76 -13.50 2.38
C GLU A 558 48.73 -12.70 1.49
N ASP A 559 48.89 -11.39 1.77
CA ASP A 559 49.69 -10.45 0.98
C ASP A 559 49.33 -10.42 -0.52
N ARG A 560 48.06 -10.71 -0.85
CA ARG A 560 47.58 -10.75 -2.24
C ARG A 560 47.08 -9.40 -2.72
N VAL A 561 46.42 -8.67 -1.84
CA VAL A 561 45.77 -7.39 -2.14
C VAL A 561 46.43 -6.30 -1.30
N LEU A 562 46.51 -5.09 -1.80
CA LEU A 562 46.93 -3.90 -1.08
C LEU A 562 45.75 -2.93 -1.08
N ILE A 563 45.43 -2.35 0.07
CA ILE A 563 44.28 -1.46 0.25
C ILE A 563 44.81 -0.08 0.59
N THR A 564 44.31 0.94 -0.10
CA THR A 564 44.75 2.34 0.10
C THR A 564 43.56 3.25 0.31
N GLY A 565 43.64 4.13 1.31
CA GLY A 565 42.73 5.27 1.50
C GLY A 565 43.37 6.57 1.01
N GLY A 566 42.56 7.53 0.55
CA GLY A 566 43.08 8.80 0.05
C GLY A 566 42.20 10.02 0.36
N TRP A 567 42.75 11.20 0.09
CA TRP A 567 42.05 12.48 0.19
C TRP A 567 40.89 12.62 -0.81
N ASP A 568 40.90 11.81 -1.86
CA ASP A 568 39.80 11.71 -2.84
C ASP A 568 38.58 10.93 -2.31
N ARG A 569 38.60 10.54 -1.03
CA ARG A 569 37.56 9.78 -0.31
C ARG A 569 37.43 8.33 -0.76
N LYS A 570 38.27 7.90 -1.72
CA LYS A 570 38.20 6.59 -2.33
C LYS A 570 39.07 5.61 -1.57
N ILE A 571 38.59 4.37 -1.54
CA ILE A 571 39.37 3.24 -1.07
C ILE A 571 39.67 2.37 -2.29
N ASN A 572 40.94 2.33 -2.68
CA ASN A 572 41.39 1.54 -3.82
C ASN A 572 41.99 0.21 -3.36
N ARG A 573 41.84 -0.81 -4.19
CA ARG A 573 42.41 -2.14 -3.97
C ARG A 573 43.34 -2.46 -5.12
N TRP A 574 44.48 -3.07 -4.84
CA TRP A 574 45.53 -3.33 -5.82
C TRP A 574 46.03 -4.76 -5.69
N LEU A 575 46.28 -5.44 -6.80
CA LEU A 575 46.87 -6.77 -6.77
C LEU A 575 48.37 -6.65 -6.49
N VAL A 576 48.83 -7.17 -5.35
CA VAL A 576 50.23 -7.03 -4.90
C VAL A 576 51.21 -7.61 -5.93
N LYS A 577 50.82 -8.66 -6.66
CA LYS A 577 51.68 -9.33 -7.64
C LYS A 577 52.02 -8.45 -8.85
N THR A 578 51.04 -7.69 -9.37
CA THR A 578 51.11 -6.97 -10.65
C THR A 578 51.03 -5.45 -10.53
N GLY A 579 50.49 -4.93 -9.44
CA GLY A 579 50.18 -3.50 -9.27
C GLY A 579 48.87 -3.06 -9.93
N GLU A 580 48.08 -3.98 -10.49
CA GLU A 580 46.81 -3.65 -11.14
C GLU A 580 45.71 -3.33 -10.14
N LYS A 581 44.89 -2.32 -10.45
CA LYS A 581 43.72 -1.92 -9.65
C LYS A 581 42.60 -2.97 -9.74
N LEU A 582 42.03 -3.35 -8.60
CA LEU A 582 40.99 -4.37 -8.46
C LEU A 582 39.59 -3.76 -8.38
N GLY A 583 38.95 -3.68 -9.54
CA GLY A 583 37.58 -3.19 -9.68
C GLY A 583 37.44 -1.69 -9.44
N GLU A 584 36.18 -1.24 -9.30
CA GLU A 584 35.88 0.15 -8.94
C GLU A 584 36.30 0.46 -7.50
N PRO A 585 36.69 1.72 -7.21
CA PRO A 585 36.98 2.14 -5.84
C PRO A 585 35.79 1.91 -4.92
N LEU A 586 36.05 1.49 -3.69
CA LEU A 586 35.02 1.37 -2.67
C LEU A 586 34.68 2.78 -2.16
N LEU A 587 33.39 3.09 -2.10
CA LEU A 587 32.85 4.35 -1.62
C LEU A 587 32.14 4.09 -0.30
N GLY A 588 32.56 4.79 0.74
CA GLY A 588 31.94 4.70 2.06
C GLY A 588 32.18 5.90 2.97
N HIS A 589 33.11 6.78 2.60
CA HIS A 589 33.39 8.02 3.30
C HIS A 589 32.92 9.21 2.48
N THR A 590 32.38 10.19 3.18
CA THR A 590 31.86 11.44 2.60
C THR A 590 32.88 12.56 2.63
N GLU A 591 33.90 12.43 3.47
CA GLU A 591 35.14 13.20 3.46
C GLU A 591 36.35 12.28 3.28
N GLN A 592 37.56 12.85 3.39
CA GLN A 592 38.81 12.13 3.17
C GLN A 592 38.98 10.92 4.11
N VAL A 593 39.51 9.82 3.57
CA VAL A 593 39.89 8.65 4.36
C VAL A 593 41.17 8.99 5.10
N THR A 594 41.19 8.86 6.41
CA THR A 594 42.35 9.20 7.25
C THR A 594 43.26 8.00 7.50
N ASN A 595 42.69 6.81 7.65
CA ASN A 595 43.45 5.60 7.94
C ASN A 595 42.75 4.32 7.44
N VAL A 596 43.55 3.28 7.14
CA VAL A 596 43.08 1.93 6.81
C VAL A 596 43.79 0.91 7.71
N ALA A 597 43.03 0.06 8.40
CA ALA A 597 43.58 -0.97 9.30
C ALA A 597 43.00 -2.36 8.99
N MET A 598 43.85 -3.38 8.97
CA MET A 598 43.46 -4.77 8.77
C MET A 598 43.07 -5.40 10.10
N ALA A 599 41.96 -6.14 10.12
CA ALA A 599 41.61 -6.92 11.29
C ALA A 599 42.49 -8.18 11.39
N PRO A 600 42.77 -8.69 12.61
CA PRO A 600 43.58 -9.90 12.79
C PRO A 600 42.99 -11.16 12.14
N ASP A 601 41.68 -11.16 11.82
CA ASP A 601 41.04 -12.26 11.10
C ASP A 601 41.50 -12.39 9.63
N GLY A 602 42.21 -11.39 9.12
CA GLY A 602 42.69 -11.29 7.74
C GLY A 602 41.58 -11.17 6.70
N LYS A 603 40.31 -11.16 7.09
CA LYS A 603 39.15 -11.16 6.17
C LYS A 603 38.42 -9.83 6.17
N THR A 604 38.61 -9.03 7.20
CA THR A 604 37.98 -7.73 7.35
C THR A 604 39.03 -6.64 7.51
N PHE A 605 38.68 -5.44 7.05
CA PHE A 605 39.49 -4.25 7.26
C PHE A 605 38.57 -3.09 7.62
N SER A 606 39.09 -2.10 8.31
CA SER A 606 38.38 -0.87 8.63
C SER A 606 39.02 0.32 7.95
N THR A 607 38.19 1.31 7.66
CA THR A 607 38.64 2.62 7.23
C THR A 607 38.04 3.69 8.10
N ALA A 608 38.86 4.66 8.49
CA ALA A 608 38.46 5.83 9.24
C ALA A 608 38.34 7.04 8.30
N GLY A 609 37.39 7.92 8.60
CA GLY A 609 37.13 9.13 7.84
C GLY A 609 37.16 10.38 8.69
N HIS A 610 37.50 11.49 8.05
CA HIS A 610 37.36 12.81 8.65
C HIS A 610 35.88 13.19 8.87
N ASP A 611 34.95 12.48 8.20
CA ASP A 611 33.50 12.60 8.42
C ASP A 611 32.99 11.96 9.72
N GLY A 612 33.89 11.51 10.59
CA GLY A 612 33.58 10.90 11.87
C GLY A 612 33.08 9.45 11.78
N SER A 613 33.17 8.84 10.60
CA SER A 613 32.75 7.45 10.41
C SER A 613 33.91 6.45 10.44
N ILE A 614 33.61 5.25 10.92
CA ILE A 614 34.49 4.08 10.80
C ILE A 614 33.71 3.01 10.06
N VAL A 615 34.17 2.65 8.87
CA VAL A 615 33.51 1.68 8.02
C VAL A 615 34.30 0.37 8.09
N ILE A 616 33.64 -0.69 8.51
CA ILE A 616 34.21 -2.05 8.54
C ILE A 616 33.77 -2.75 7.27
N TRP A 617 34.74 -3.28 6.54
CA TRP A 617 34.58 -3.90 5.23
C TRP A 617 34.88 -5.40 5.29
N VAL A 618 34.29 -6.16 4.39
CA VAL A 618 34.70 -7.53 4.09
C VAL A 618 35.62 -7.51 2.88
N SER A 619 36.86 -7.96 3.06
CA SER A 619 37.92 -7.96 2.03
C SER A 619 37.52 -8.72 0.76
N ASP A 620 36.83 -9.87 0.93
CA ASP A 620 36.50 -10.82 -0.14
C ASP A 620 35.06 -10.71 -0.68
N SER A 621 34.33 -9.64 -0.38
CA SER A 621 32.88 -9.61 -0.64
C SER A 621 32.51 -9.23 -2.08
N ASP A 622 32.54 -10.23 -2.96
CA ASP A 622 31.60 -10.34 -4.07
C ASP A 622 30.20 -10.62 -3.50
N TYR A 623 29.30 -9.62 -3.45
CA TYR A 623 27.83 -9.80 -3.35
C TYR A 623 27.08 -8.55 -3.85
N PRO A 624 25.85 -8.58 -4.43
CA PRO A 624 24.81 -9.60 -4.35
C PRO A 624 24.56 -10.39 -5.63
N HIS A 625 25.61 -11.06 -6.09
CA HIS A 625 25.42 -12.26 -6.87
C HIS A 625 26.28 -13.37 -6.28
N ARG A 626 25.67 -14.51 -5.97
CA ARG A 626 26.47 -15.72 -5.77
C ARG A 626 26.83 -16.20 -7.17
N GLN A 627 28.12 -16.16 -7.53
CA GLN A 627 28.57 -16.93 -8.68
C GLN A 627 28.26 -18.39 -8.36
N HIS A 628 27.38 -18.99 -9.14
CA HIS A 628 26.94 -20.37 -8.95
C HIS A 628 27.77 -21.28 -9.85
N TYR A 629 28.34 -22.34 -9.28
CA TYR A 629 29.21 -23.27 -10.00
C TYR A 629 28.40 -24.48 -10.48
N CYS A 630 27.48 -24.24 -11.40
CA CYS A 630 26.72 -25.33 -12.05
C CYS A 630 27.38 -25.82 -13.34
N SER A 631 28.10 -24.93 -14.05
CA SER A 631 28.82 -25.26 -15.29
C SER A 631 30.33 -25.12 -15.08
N GLN A 632 31.13 -25.90 -15.84
CA GLN A 632 32.59 -25.78 -15.86
C GLN A 632 33.07 -24.53 -16.63
N ASN A 633 32.52 -23.36 -16.32
CA ASN A 633 32.86 -22.08 -16.94
C ASN A 633 32.62 -22.04 -18.47
N SER A 634 31.76 -22.93 -18.98
CA SER A 634 31.32 -22.96 -20.38
C SER A 634 30.26 -21.87 -20.61
N PRO A 635 30.32 -21.12 -21.72
CA PRO A 635 29.32 -20.09 -22.05
C PRO A 635 27.89 -20.62 -21.95
N ILE A 636 27.04 -19.91 -21.22
CA ILE A 636 25.64 -20.28 -21.00
C ILE A 636 24.78 -19.73 -22.14
N ASN A 637 23.88 -20.54 -22.69
CA ASN A 637 22.87 -20.10 -23.66
C ASN A 637 21.49 -19.95 -23.03
N SER A 638 21.11 -20.86 -22.14
CA SER A 638 19.79 -20.88 -21.52
C SER A 638 19.90 -21.35 -20.07
N ILE A 639 19.09 -20.75 -19.20
CA ILE A 639 19.02 -21.08 -17.78
C ILE A 639 17.59 -20.96 -17.27
N GLY A 640 17.21 -21.78 -16.30
CA GLY A 640 15.91 -21.66 -15.66
C GLY A 640 15.80 -22.35 -14.30
N PHE A 641 14.90 -21.81 -13.47
CA PHE A 641 14.56 -22.41 -12.18
C PHE A 641 13.65 -23.63 -12.36
N ALA A 642 13.99 -24.69 -11.65
CA ALA A 642 13.26 -25.96 -11.61
C ALA A 642 12.94 -26.37 -10.16
N GLN A 643 12.09 -27.39 -10.02
CA GLN A 643 11.62 -27.93 -8.74
C GLN A 643 11.26 -26.81 -7.73
N ASN A 644 10.33 -25.93 -8.12
CA ASN A 644 9.91 -24.84 -7.23
C ASN A 644 11.08 -23.94 -6.76
N GLY A 645 12.04 -23.67 -7.62
CA GLY A 645 13.14 -22.75 -7.33
C GLY A 645 14.28 -23.35 -6.50
N SER A 646 14.22 -24.64 -6.14
CA SER A 646 15.32 -25.32 -5.43
C SER A 646 16.45 -25.77 -6.36
N MET A 647 16.15 -25.96 -7.64
CA MET A 647 17.09 -26.43 -8.65
C MET A 647 17.23 -25.41 -9.79
N LEU A 648 18.37 -25.45 -10.47
CA LEU A 648 18.68 -24.75 -11.71
C LEU A 648 18.95 -25.77 -12.80
N VAL A 649 18.44 -25.47 -13.99
CA VAL A 649 18.83 -26.17 -15.22
C VAL A 649 19.55 -25.19 -16.12
N THR A 650 20.67 -25.62 -16.69
CA THR A 650 21.51 -24.79 -17.54
C THR A 650 21.85 -25.52 -18.82
N ALA A 651 21.93 -24.79 -19.93
CA ALA A 651 22.39 -25.30 -21.21
C ALA A 651 23.56 -24.44 -21.70
N SER A 652 24.67 -25.09 -22.02
CA SER A 652 25.90 -24.43 -22.44
C SER A 652 26.17 -24.55 -23.95
N ILE A 653 27.05 -23.70 -24.48
CA ILE A 653 27.52 -23.78 -25.87
C ILE A 653 28.25 -25.11 -26.15
N ASN A 654 28.86 -25.71 -25.14
CA ASN A 654 29.54 -26.99 -25.26
C ASN A 654 28.57 -28.18 -25.27
N ASN A 655 27.27 -27.91 -25.44
CA ASN A 655 26.20 -28.88 -25.56
C ASN A 655 25.85 -29.64 -24.28
N ASP A 656 26.38 -29.21 -23.13
CA ASP A 656 26.03 -29.80 -21.84
C ASP A 656 24.75 -29.19 -21.26
N VAL A 657 23.80 -30.05 -20.87
CA VAL A 657 22.68 -29.68 -19.99
C VAL A 657 23.01 -30.12 -18.57
N MET A 658 23.09 -29.17 -17.65
CA MET A 658 23.39 -29.41 -16.24
C MET A 658 22.18 -29.12 -15.37
N VAL A 659 21.97 -29.96 -14.35
CA VAL A 659 20.97 -29.75 -13.31
C VAL A 659 21.71 -29.65 -11.97
N CYS A 660 21.50 -28.56 -11.24
CA CYS A 660 22.21 -28.26 -10.00
C CYS A 660 21.26 -27.62 -8.99
N GLY A 661 21.40 -27.89 -7.70
CA GLY A 661 20.68 -27.16 -6.65
C GLY A 661 21.25 -25.77 -6.45
N VAL A 662 20.37 -24.84 -6.09
CA VAL A 662 20.65 -23.40 -5.93
C VAL A 662 21.59 -23.10 -4.75
N ASP A 663 21.64 -24.00 -3.77
CA ASP A 663 22.42 -23.89 -2.54
C ASP A 663 23.92 -24.21 -2.72
N ASN A 664 24.32 -24.75 -3.89
CA ASN A 664 25.61 -25.39 -4.16
C ASN A 664 25.92 -26.64 -3.29
N GLU A 665 24.97 -27.15 -2.50
CA GLU A 665 25.20 -28.35 -1.68
C GLU A 665 24.95 -29.63 -2.48
N THR A 666 24.01 -29.58 -3.43
CA THR A 666 23.77 -30.70 -4.34
C THR A 666 24.81 -30.74 -5.46
N GLU A 667 25.36 -31.92 -5.74
CA GLU A 667 26.32 -32.08 -6.84
C GLU A 667 25.67 -31.81 -8.21
N PRO A 668 26.35 -31.06 -9.11
CA PRO A 668 25.90 -30.87 -10.48
C PRO A 668 25.74 -32.20 -11.24
N HIS A 669 24.56 -32.42 -11.80
CA HIS A 669 24.29 -33.58 -12.65
C HIS A 669 24.28 -33.19 -14.13
N GLN A 670 25.12 -33.84 -14.93
CA GLN A 670 25.16 -33.66 -16.38
C GLN A 670 24.23 -34.65 -17.08
N ILE A 671 23.33 -34.16 -17.93
CA ILE A 671 22.51 -35.01 -18.79
C ILE A 671 23.33 -35.37 -20.04
N ALA A 672 23.76 -36.62 -20.14
CA ALA A 672 24.65 -37.07 -21.21
C ALA A 672 24.00 -37.04 -22.61
N GLY A 673 24.77 -36.62 -23.62
CA GLY A 673 24.38 -36.66 -25.04
C GLY A 673 23.38 -35.58 -25.45
N SER A 674 23.26 -34.50 -24.68
CA SER A 674 22.51 -33.31 -25.06
C SER A 674 23.24 -32.50 -26.14
N MET A 675 22.50 -31.80 -27.00
CA MET A 675 22.99 -30.72 -27.87
C MET A 675 21.99 -29.58 -27.80
N SER A 676 22.05 -28.79 -26.72
CA SER A 676 21.03 -27.78 -26.51
C SER A 676 21.56 -26.38 -26.32
N LYS A 677 21.08 -25.48 -27.17
CA LYS A 677 21.14 -24.03 -26.98
C LYS A 677 19.89 -23.50 -26.28
N TYR A 678 18.78 -24.24 -26.28
CA TYR A 678 17.47 -23.75 -25.86
C TYR A 678 16.81 -24.75 -24.91
N LEU A 679 16.41 -24.26 -23.74
CA LEU A 679 15.66 -25.02 -22.74
C LEU A 679 14.25 -24.44 -22.64
N ALA A 680 13.27 -25.31 -22.41
CA ALA A 680 11.94 -24.90 -21.99
C ALA A 680 11.58 -25.66 -20.71
N LEU A 681 11.20 -24.93 -19.67
CA LEU A 681 10.70 -25.48 -18.42
C LEU A 681 9.19 -25.27 -18.34
N SER A 682 8.50 -26.26 -17.76
CA SER A 682 7.12 -26.07 -17.33
C SER A 682 7.02 -24.99 -16.25
N ARG A 683 5.83 -24.39 -16.09
CA ARG A 683 5.62 -23.33 -15.09
C ARG A 683 5.87 -23.78 -13.65
N ASP A 684 5.64 -25.06 -13.34
CA ASP A 684 5.94 -25.68 -12.05
C ASP A 684 7.42 -26.09 -11.90
N GLY A 685 8.23 -25.96 -12.96
CA GLY A 685 9.63 -26.33 -13.00
C GLY A 685 9.91 -27.83 -12.85
N GLN A 686 8.89 -28.67 -12.98
CA GLN A 686 9.03 -30.14 -12.82
C GLN A 686 9.44 -30.83 -14.13
N GLN A 687 9.07 -30.25 -15.27
CA GLN A 687 9.28 -30.83 -16.58
C GLN A 687 10.22 -29.93 -17.40
N LEU A 688 11.19 -30.56 -18.03
CA LEU A 688 12.20 -29.93 -18.87
C LEU A 688 12.10 -30.49 -20.28
N ALA A 689 12.03 -29.62 -21.28
CA ALA A 689 12.25 -29.97 -22.68
C ALA A 689 13.53 -29.30 -23.19
N PHE A 690 14.32 -30.07 -23.94
CA PHE A 690 15.53 -29.59 -24.57
C PHE A 690 15.86 -30.40 -25.82
N LEU A 691 16.78 -29.86 -26.61
CA LEU A 691 17.26 -30.49 -27.84
C LEU A 691 18.36 -31.52 -27.53
N LYS A 692 18.14 -32.76 -27.95
CA LYS A 692 19.18 -33.81 -27.93
C LYS A 692 20.02 -33.80 -29.21
N SER A 693 19.38 -33.46 -30.33
CA SER A 693 20.01 -33.17 -31.62
C SER A 693 19.27 -32.04 -32.33
N GLU A 694 19.75 -31.57 -33.48
CA GLU A 694 19.16 -30.47 -34.27
C GLU A 694 17.66 -30.66 -34.60
N HIS A 695 17.15 -31.89 -34.54
CA HIS A 695 15.78 -32.24 -34.92
C HIS A 695 15.04 -33.09 -33.87
N GLU A 696 15.64 -33.37 -32.72
CA GLU A 696 15.08 -34.27 -31.70
C GLU A 696 14.91 -33.51 -30.37
N ILE A 697 13.66 -33.38 -29.93
CA ILE A 697 13.31 -32.81 -28.62
C ILE A 697 13.04 -33.94 -27.65
N VAL A 698 13.74 -33.92 -26.52
CA VAL A 698 13.55 -34.85 -25.41
C VAL A 698 12.94 -34.14 -24.22
N ARG A 699 12.18 -34.88 -23.41
CA ARG A 699 11.48 -34.37 -22.22
C ARG A 699 11.87 -35.16 -21.00
N TYR A 700 12.26 -34.44 -19.95
CA TYR A 700 12.78 -34.98 -18.70
C TYR A 700 11.95 -34.48 -17.52
N ASP A 701 11.84 -35.33 -16.51
CA ASP A 701 11.39 -34.92 -15.17
C ASP A 701 12.62 -34.50 -14.37
N VAL A 702 12.62 -33.27 -13.85
CA VAL A 702 13.79 -32.70 -13.16
C VAL A 702 13.99 -33.32 -11.78
N GLY A 703 12.94 -33.89 -11.18
CA GLY A 703 12.99 -34.63 -9.90
C GLY A 703 13.76 -35.93 -10.00
N THR A 704 13.45 -36.71 -11.04
CA THR A 704 13.98 -38.06 -11.25
C THR A 704 15.17 -38.10 -12.21
N LEU A 705 15.42 -37.00 -12.93
CA LEU A 705 16.44 -36.87 -13.98
C LEU A 705 16.29 -37.95 -15.08
N ALA A 706 15.05 -38.36 -15.33
CA ALA A 706 14.70 -39.41 -16.29
C ALA A 706 13.80 -38.88 -17.41
N PRO A 707 13.92 -39.45 -18.63
CA PRO A 707 13.00 -39.11 -19.71
C PRO A 707 11.57 -39.56 -19.38
N VAL A 708 10.59 -38.67 -19.56
CA VAL A 708 9.18 -38.95 -19.21
C VAL A 708 8.36 -39.55 -20.35
N ALA A 709 8.84 -39.44 -21.58
CA ALA A 709 8.12 -39.88 -22.78
C ALA A 709 9.06 -40.02 -23.98
N GLU A 710 8.54 -40.61 -25.06
CA GLU A 710 9.25 -40.74 -26.34
C GLU A 710 9.66 -39.36 -26.91
N PRO A 711 10.83 -39.28 -27.59
CA PRO A 711 11.31 -38.06 -28.23
C PRO A 711 10.36 -37.56 -29.32
N ILE A 712 10.28 -36.24 -29.47
CA ILE A 712 9.58 -35.58 -30.58
C ILE A 712 10.60 -35.36 -31.70
N ASN A 713 10.46 -36.11 -32.79
CA ASN A 713 11.29 -35.98 -33.98
C ASN A 713 10.65 -35.00 -34.97
N MET A 714 11.38 -33.94 -35.31
CA MET A 714 10.96 -32.95 -36.30
C MET A 714 11.54 -33.27 -37.68
N TYR A 715 10.76 -32.97 -38.73
CA TYR A 715 11.26 -32.95 -40.12
C TYR A 715 12.31 -31.84 -40.27
N PRO A 716 13.27 -31.94 -41.22
CA PRO A 716 14.59 -31.32 -41.11
C PRO A 716 14.52 -29.79 -41.20
N SER A 717 14.34 -29.18 -40.03
CA SER A 717 14.34 -27.75 -39.79
C SER A 717 15.16 -27.50 -38.54
N VAL A 718 15.97 -26.44 -38.54
CA VAL A 718 16.83 -26.07 -37.41
C VAL A 718 15.98 -25.32 -36.40
N ILE A 719 15.86 -25.88 -35.20
CA ILE A 719 15.06 -25.30 -34.12
C ILE A 719 15.79 -24.10 -33.54
N SER A 720 15.05 -23.01 -33.31
CA SER A 720 15.58 -21.75 -32.80
C SER A 720 14.91 -21.27 -31.50
N SER A 721 13.73 -21.78 -31.15
CA SER A 721 13.08 -21.48 -29.86
C SER A 721 12.13 -22.61 -29.43
N LEU A 722 11.95 -22.76 -28.12
CA LEU A 722 11.09 -23.76 -27.48
C LEU A 722 10.31 -23.12 -26.33
N ALA A 723 9.02 -23.41 -26.21
CA ALA A 723 8.19 -22.91 -25.11
C ALA A 723 7.16 -23.94 -24.63
N TYR A 724 6.95 -24.02 -23.31
CA TYR A 724 5.82 -24.73 -22.70
C TYR A 724 4.63 -23.80 -22.48
N SER A 725 3.43 -24.32 -22.63
CA SER A 725 2.24 -23.64 -22.14
C SER A 725 2.17 -23.69 -20.60
N PRO A 726 1.73 -22.63 -19.91
CA PRO A 726 1.60 -22.60 -18.45
C PRO A 726 0.79 -23.72 -17.81
N ASP A 727 -0.23 -24.20 -18.51
CA ASP A 727 -1.08 -25.35 -18.14
C ASP A 727 -0.46 -26.71 -18.50
N ASN A 728 0.78 -26.72 -19.01
CA ASN A 728 1.56 -27.92 -19.32
C ASN A 728 0.94 -28.83 -20.40
N ARG A 729 -0.02 -28.34 -21.19
CA ARG A 729 -0.72 -29.14 -22.23
C ARG A 729 -0.04 -29.10 -23.59
N PHE A 730 0.68 -28.01 -23.90
CA PHE A 730 1.25 -27.77 -25.22
C PHE A 730 2.74 -27.46 -25.17
N ILE A 731 3.42 -27.79 -26.27
CA ILE A 731 4.79 -27.38 -26.57
C ILE A 731 4.77 -26.66 -27.91
N ALA A 732 5.30 -25.45 -27.96
CA ALA A 732 5.52 -24.71 -29.20
C ALA A 732 7.01 -24.77 -29.57
N VAL A 733 7.27 -24.98 -30.86
CA VAL A 733 8.63 -25.05 -31.41
C VAL A 733 8.75 -24.07 -32.57
N GLY A 734 9.68 -23.13 -32.47
CA GLY A 734 9.97 -22.16 -33.51
C GLY A 734 11.21 -22.58 -34.28
N ASP A 735 11.20 -22.39 -35.59
CA ASP A 735 12.31 -22.80 -36.44
C ASP A 735 12.88 -21.69 -37.34
N ARG A 736 14.02 -21.99 -37.96
CA ARG A 736 14.70 -21.08 -38.89
C ARG A 736 14.01 -20.95 -40.25
N ASN A 737 12.97 -21.74 -40.53
CA ASN A 737 12.18 -21.68 -41.76
C ASN A 737 10.93 -20.78 -41.61
N ALA A 738 10.88 -19.98 -40.53
CA ALA A 738 9.76 -19.06 -40.22
C ALA A 738 8.45 -19.77 -39.84
N GLU A 739 8.53 -21.03 -39.38
CA GLU A 739 7.38 -21.82 -38.96
C GLU A 739 7.35 -22.01 -37.44
N VAL A 740 6.13 -22.06 -36.88
CA VAL A 740 5.91 -22.44 -35.47
C VAL A 740 5.08 -23.72 -35.43
N HIS A 741 5.64 -24.78 -34.87
CA HIS A 741 5.01 -26.10 -34.75
C HIS A 741 4.42 -26.25 -33.36
N LEU A 742 3.10 -26.48 -33.28
CA LEU A 742 2.39 -26.65 -32.02
C LEU A 742 2.10 -28.14 -31.77
N TRP A 743 2.52 -28.65 -30.63
CA TRP A 743 2.36 -30.02 -30.19
C TRP A 743 1.50 -30.11 -28.94
N GLN A 744 0.62 -31.10 -28.90
CA GLN A 744 0.05 -31.59 -27.64
C GLN A 744 1.12 -32.42 -26.93
N ARG A 745 1.29 -32.21 -25.62
CA ARG A 745 2.36 -32.84 -24.84
C ARG A 745 2.12 -34.35 -24.67
N ASP A 746 0.95 -34.75 -24.16
CA ASP A 746 0.65 -36.14 -23.78
C ASP A 746 -0.70 -36.64 -24.33
N PRO A 747 -0.70 -37.70 -25.17
CA PRO A 747 0.47 -38.22 -25.90
C PRO A 747 1.03 -37.16 -26.85
N ALA A 748 2.32 -37.27 -27.18
CA ALA A 748 2.97 -36.32 -28.08
C ALA A 748 2.32 -36.37 -29.46
N ARG A 749 1.67 -35.27 -29.85
CA ARG A 749 0.95 -35.18 -31.12
C ARG A 749 1.11 -33.82 -31.75
N HIS A 750 1.58 -33.79 -33.00
CA HIS A 750 1.61 -32.58 -33.80
C HIS A 750 0.17 -32.12 -34.07
N LEU A 751 -0.17 -30.91 -33.64
CA LEU A 751 -1.50 -30.33 -33.84
C LEU A 751 -1.55 -29.54 -35.14
N THR A 752 -0.65 -28.59 -35.31
CA THR A 752 -0.64 -27.69 -36.47
C THR A 752 0.70 -26.98 -36.64
N THR A 753 0.98 -26.54 -37.86
CA THR A 753 2.10 -25.66 -38.21
C THR A 753 1.55 -24.28 -38.53
N LEU A 754 2.02 -23.29 -37.79
CA LEU A 754 1.62 -21.89 -37.90
C LEU A 754 2.62 -21.18 -38.81
N VAL A 755 2.11 -20.68 -39.92
CA VAL A 755 2.89 -20.07 -41.01
C VAL A 755 2.51 -18.60 -41.21
N GLY A 756 3.47 -17.80 -41.64
CA GLY A 756 3.23 -16.43 -42.09
C GLY A 756 4.38 -15.45 -41.83
N HIS A 757 5.29 -15.78 -40.91
CA HIS A 757 6.52 -15.01 -40.74
C HIS A 757 7.38 -15.08 -42.00
N GLN A 758 8.22 -14.08 -42.21
CA GLN A 758 9.11 -13.97 -43.37
C GLN A 758 10.59 -14.16 -43.00
N GLY A 759 10.88 -14.53 -41.76
CA GLY A 759 12.21 -14.79 -41.26
C GLY A 759 12.19 -15.77 -40.08
N PRO A 760 13.36 -16.27 -39.65
CA PRO A 760 13.51 -17.17 -38.51
C PRO A 760 12.71 -16.74 -37.29
N ILE A 761 12.13 -17.73 -36.58
CA ILE A 761 11.51 -17.49 -35.28
C ILE A 761 12.63 -17.33 -34.26
N LEU A 762 12.68 -16.20 -33.57
CA LEU A 762 13.73 -15.90 -32.60
C LEU A 762 13.30 -16.25 -31.17
N ASP A 763 12.01 -16.06 -30.84
CA ASP A 763 11.50 -16.39 -29.52
C ASP A 763 9.98 -16.67 -29.52
N LEU A 764 9.52 -17.42 -28.52
CA LEU A 764 8.14 -17.89 -28.35
C LEU A 764 7.70 -17.73 -26.89
N ALA A 765 6.48 -17.24 -26.68
CA ALA A 765 5.92 -17.11 -25.34
C ALA A 765 4.42 -17.38 -25.32
N PHE A 766 3.95 -18.18 -24.36
CA PHE A 766 2.52 -18.36 -24.09
C PHE A 766 2.01 -17.33 -23.08
N SER A 767 0.76 -16.91 -23.26
CA SER A 767 0.03 -16.11 -22.27
C SER A 767 -0.22 -16.93 -21.00
N ALA A 768 -0.39 -16.23 -19.87
CA ALA A 768 -0.55 -16.86 -18.54
C ALA A 768 -1.75 -17.82 -18.42
N ASP A 769 -2.77 -17.62 -19.26
CA ASP A 769 -3.99 -18.45 -19.37
C ASP A 769 -3.88 -19.57 -20.42
N SER A 770 -2.72 -19.72 -21.05
CA SER A 770 -2.43 -20.67 -22.14
C SER A 770 -3.30 -20.50 -23.40
N GLN A 771 -4.05 -19.41 -23.55
CA GLN A 771 -4.96 -19.21 -24.69
C GLN A 771 -4.30 -18.52 -25.88
N THR A 772 -3.20 -17.80 -25.67
CA THR A 772 -2.51 -17.06 -26.72
C THR A 772 -1.04 -17.46 -26.76
N LEU A 773 -0.52 -17.74 -27.95
CA LEU A 773 0.91 -17.89 -28.21
C LEU A 773 1.38 -16.66 -28.98
N ALA A 774 2.50 -16.09 -28.57
CA ALA A 774 3.21 -15.06 -29.32
C ALA A 774 4.46 -15.65 -29.96
N SER A 775 4.73 -15.28 -31.21
CA SER A 775 5.96 -15.60 -31.93
C SER A 775 6.66 -14.34 -32.41
N ALA A 776 7.92 -14.19 -32.03
CA ALA A 776 8.80 -13.10 -32.45
C ALA A 776 9.77 -13.60 -33.53
N SER A 777 10.04 -12.76 -34.52
CA SER A 777 10.82 -13.15 -35.69
C SER A 777 11.84 -12.09 -36.11
N GLU A 778 12.84 -12.54 -36.87
CA GLU A 778 13.78 -11.70 -37.60
C GLU A 778 13.09 -10.75 -38.58
N ASP A 779 11.85 -11.04 -38.99
CA ASP A 779 11.04 -10.17 -39.85
C ASP A 779 10.51 -8.89 -39.17
N THR A 780 10.93 -8.62 -37.93
CA THR A 780 10.53 -7.49 -37.06
C THR A 780 9.11 -7.59 -36.49
N GLN A 781 8.32 -8.59 -36.86
CA GLN A 781 6.93 -8.71 -36.44
C GLN A 781 6.78 -9.68 -35.26
N ILE A 782 5.74 -9.45 -34.46
CA ILE A 782 5.27 -10.40 -33.46
C ILE A 782 3.85 -10.80 -33.86
N PHE A 783 3.64 -12.10 -34.05
CA PHE A 783 2.30 -12.64 -34.31
C PHE A 783 1.68 -13.18 -33.04
N LEU A 784 0.36 -12.96 -32.90
CA LEU A 784 -0.45 -13.54 -31.86
C LEU A 784 -1.31 -14.65 -32.46
N TRP A 785 -1.33 -15.78 -31.78
CA TRP A 785 -2.04 -16.99 -32.19
C TRP A 785 -2.99 -17.41 -31.08
N ASP A 786 -4.29 -17.46 -31.37
CA ASP A 786 -5.29 -18.01 -30.45
C ASP A 786 -5.26 -19.53 -30.53
N ILE A 787 -5.11 -20.16 -29.37
CA ILE A 787 -5.01 -21.60 -29.21
C ILE A 787 -6.35 -22.10 -28.67
N ASN A 788 -7.03 -22.92 -29.45
CA ASN A 788 -8.24 -23.62 -29.03
C ASN A 788 -7.98 -25.12 -29.16
N GLU A 789 -8.51 -25.95 -28.25
CA GLU A 789 -8.22 -27.40 -28.13
C GLU A 789 -8.41 -28.19 -29.46
N GLY A 790 -7.38 -28.19 -30.32
CA GLY A 790 -7.36 -28.83 -31.64
C GLY A 790 -6.98 -27.94 -32.84
N ALA A 791 -6.86 -26.61 -32.68
CA ALA A 791 -6.42 -25.69 -33.73
C ALA A 791 -5.81 -24.41 -33.14
N ALA A 792 -4.82 -23.84 -33.83
CA ALA A 792 -4.33 -22.49 -33.55
C ALA A 792 -4.51 -21.60 -34.78
N LYS A 793 -4.93 -20.35 -34.57
CA LYS A 793 -5.19 -19.38 -35.64
C LYS A 793 -4.57 -18.05 -35.30
N LYS A 794 -4.06 -17.37 -36.31
CA LYS A 794 -3.54 -16.01 -36.17
C LYS A 794 -4.68 -15.08 -35.77
N SER A 795 -4.54 -14.41 -34.63
CA SER A 795 -5.53 -13.47 -34.09
C SER A 795 -5.10 -12.01 -34.18
N GLY A 796 -3.78 -11.75 -34.20
CA GLY A 796 -3.25 -10.39 -34.27
C GLY A 796 -1.82 -10.28 -34.78
N ILE A 797 -1.37 -9.04 -34.99
CA ILE A 797 0.01 -8.67 -35.30
C ILE A 797 0.35 -7.44 -34.48
N LEU A 798 1.42 -7.50 -33.69
CA LEU A 798 1.94 -6.34 -32.97
C LEU A 798 2.91 -5.59 -33.89
N ARG A 799 2.45 -4.45 -34.43
CA ARG A 799 3.21 -3.63 -35.37
C ARG A 799 3.86 -2.45 -34.65
N GLY A 800 5.09 -2.10 -35.04
CA GLY A 800 5.78 -0.91 -34.52
C GLY A 800 7.26 -1.11 -34.23
N ASN A 801 7.77 -2.34 -34.27
CA ASN A 801 9.21 -2.59 -34.17
C ASN A 801 9.90 -2.26 -35.50
N SER A 802 11.09 -1.67 -35.42
CA SER A 802 11.90 -1.28 -36.59
C SER A 802 13.04 -2.25 -36.89
N THR A 803 13.33 -3.18 -35.98
CA THR A 803 14.42 -4.16 -36.06
C THR A 803 13.96 -5.51 -35.51
N PRO A 804 14.68 -6.61 -35.79
CA PRO A 804 14.34 -7.96 -35.34
C PRO A 804 14.01 -8.03 -33.85
N VAL A 805 12.94 -8.76 -33.52
CA VAL A 805 12.49 -8.94 -32.13
C VAL A 805 13.14 -10.21 -31.58
N THR A 806 14.10 -10.05 -30.69
CA THR A 806 14.98 -11.12 -30.19
C THR A 806 14.48 -11.80 -28.93
N ALA A 807 13.58 -11.16 -28.17
CA ALA A 807 13.04 -11.72 -26.95
C ALA A 807 11.61 -11.23 -26.68
N ILE A 808 10.74 -12.11 -26.17
CA ILE A 808 9.36 -11.81 -25.77
C ILE A 808 8.95 -12.55 -24.50
N ALA A 809 8.08 -11.94 -23.68
CA ALA A 809 7.39 -12.64 -22.61
C ALA A 809 6.04 -12.01 -22.29
N PHE A 810 5.11 -12.85 -21.87
CA PHE A 810 3.86 -12.42 -21.28
C PHE A 810 4.00 -12.18 -19.78
N ASN A 811 3.23 -11.22 -19.28
CA ASN A 811 3.09 -11.02 -17.85
C ASN A 811 2.31 -12.20 -17.23
N PRO A 812 2.84 -12.85 -16.17
CA PRO A 812 2.22 -14.04 -15.56
C PRO A 812 0.89 -13.77 -14.84
N ASN A 813 0.58 -12.51 -14.53
CA ASN A 813 -0.65 -12.08 -13.85
C ASN A 813 -1.60 -11.25 -14.73
N ALA A 814 -1.15 -10.84 -15.92
CA ALA A 814 -1.95 -10.10 -16.87
C ALA A 814 -1.74 -10.67 -18.27
N SER A 815 -2.57 -11.64 -18.69
CA SER A 815 -2.40 -12.38 -19.94
C SER A 815 -2.41 -11.52 -21.21
N HIS A 816 -2.98 -10.31 -21.16
CA HIS A 816 -2.97 -9.35 -22.26
C HIS A 816 -1.69 -8.50 -22.33
N VAL A 817 -0.83 -8.49 -21.30
CA VAL A 817 0.39 -7.67 -21.29
C VAL A 817 1.56 -8.50 -21.79
N LEU A 818 2.17 -8.08 -22.90
CA LEU A 818 3.38 -8.68 -23.47
C LEU A 818 4.51 -7.63 -23.53
N VAL A 819 5.73 -8.05 -23.29
CA VAL A 819 6.93 -7.22 -23.45
C VAL A 819 7.83 -7.83 -24.50
N SER A 820 8.41 -6.99 -25.35
CA SER A 820 9.35 -7.39 -26.40
C SER A 820 10.64 -6.58 -26.35
N GLY A 821 11.77 -7.24 -26.54
CA GLY A 821 13.08 -6.62 -26.76
C GLY A 821 13.56 -6.85 -28.20
N ASN A 822 14.26 -5.87 -28.78
CA ASN A 822 14.79 -5.97 -30.14
C ASN A 822 16.33 -5.83 -30.20
N GLU A 823 16.87 -5.97 -31.41
CA GLU A 823 18.32 -5.90 -31.68
C GLU A 823 18.98 -4.55 -31.36
N GLU A 824 18.21 -3.47 -31.31
CA GLU A 824 18.71 -2.12 -31.03
C GLU A 824 18.57 -1.74 -29.54
N GLY A 825 18.23 -2.70 -28.68
CA GLY A 825 18.11 -2.44 -27.25
C GLY A 825 16.83 -1.72 -26.85
N VAL A 826 15.82 -1.72 -27.72
CA VAL A 826 14.50 -1.10 -27.48
C VAL A 826 13.55 -2.11 -26.87
N LEU A 827 12.95 -1.72 -25.75
CA LEU A 827 11.92 -2.46 -25.03
C LEU A 827 10.55 -1.87 -25.30
N THR A 828 9.58 -2.68 -25.71
CA THR A 828 8.20 -2.24 -25.98
C THR A 828 7.22 -3.09 -25.18
N PHE A 829 6.27 -2.42 -24.52
CA PHE A 829 5.14 -3.05 -23.83
C PHE A 829 3.93 -3.05 -24.75
N TRP A 830 3.15 -4.12 -24.74
CA TRP A 830 2.03 -4.35 -25.64
C TRP A 830 0.80 -4.80 -24.89
N ASP A 831 -0.35 -4.31 -25.35
CA ASP A 831 -1.66 -4.86 -25.07
C ASP A 831 -2.00 -5.81 -26.22
N ALA A 832 -1.88 -7.11 -25.95
CA ALA A 832 -2.07 -8.18 -26.92
C ALA A 832 -3.52 -8.28 -27.39
N GLU A 833 -4.50 -8.01 -26.51
CA GLU A 833 -5.92 -7.99 -26.88
C GLU A 833 -6.23 -6.86 -27.86
N ARG A 834 -5.65 -5.68 -27.64
CA ARG A 834 -5.83 -4.52 -28.52
C ARG A 834 -4.85 -4.47 -29.69
N SER A 835 -3.87 -5.35 -29.72
CA SER A 835 -2.73 -5.34 -30.66
C SER A 835 -2.06 -3.95 -30.75
N ALA A 836 -1.85 -3.30 -29.61
CA ALA A 836 -1.36 -1.92 -29.54
C ALA A 836 -0.25 -1.75 -28.49
N PRO A 837 0.73 -0.84 -28.70
CA PRO A 837 1.77 -0.58 -27.72
C PRO A 837 1.20 0.16 -26.50
N ILE A 838 1.61 -0.26 -25.31
CA ILE A 838 1.31 0.42 -24.03
C ILE A 838 2.36 1.50 -23.84
N GLY A 839 2.04 2.70 -24.35
CA GLY A 839 2.88 3.90 -24.33
C GLY A 839 4.13 3.82 -25.23
N ALA A 840 5.08 4.73 -25.03
CA ALA A 840 6.24 4.86 -25.91
C ALA A 840 7.27 3.72 -25.72
N PRO A 841 7.99 3.30 -26.79
CA PRO A 841 9.13 2.41 -26.69
C PRO A 841 10.23 2.99 -25.79
N ILE A 842 10.96 2.11 -25.11
CA ILE A 842 11.93 2.48 -24.09
C ILE A 842 13.32 2.05 -24.57
N THR A 843 14.19 3.01 -24.80
CA THR A 843 15.61 2.75 -25.01
C THR A 843 16.29 2.54 -23.66
N GLY A 844 17.12 1.52 -23.57
CA GLY A 844 17.69 1.11 -22.30
C GLY A 844 19.02 0.43 -22.44
N HIS A 845 19.16 -0.55 -23.32
CA HIS A 845 20.40 -1.30 -23.52
C HIS A 845 21.23 -0.73 -24.68
N ASP A 846 22.56 -0.79 -24.55
CA ASP A 846 23.49 -0.42 -25.61
C ASP A 846 23.72 -1.65 -26.51
N GLY A 847 22.70 -2.00 -27.31
CA GLY A 847 22.66 -3.19 -28.16
C GLY A 847 21.54 -4.17 -27.80
N ALA A 848 21.47 -5.29 -28.52
CA ALA A 848 20.35 -6.23 -28.47
C ALA A 848 19.95 -6.68 -27.06
N ILE A 849 18.64 -6.74 -26.82
CA ILE A 849 18.06 -7.43 -25.65
C ILE A 849 17.91 -8.90 -26.01
N ASN A 850 18.75 -9.76 -25.45
CA ASN A 850 18.77 -11.18 -25.79
C ASN A 850 17.74 -11.99 -24.99
N THR A 851 17.33 -11.48 -23.83
CA THR A 851 16.49 -12.22 -22.89
C THR A 851 15.72 -11.28 -22.00
N LEU A 852 14.55 -11.71 -21.57
CA LEU A 852 13.68 -11.00 -20.66
C LEU A 852 12.89 -12.00 -19.81
N SER A 853 12.58 -11.61 -18.58
CA SER A 853 11.84 -12.46 -17.64
C SER A 853 11.00 -11.59 -16.70
N PHE A 854 9.79 -12.03 -16.40
CA PHE A 854 8.92 -11.39 -15.42
C PHE A 854 9.07 -12.05 -14.05
N SER A 855 8.99 -11.27 -12.98
CA SER A 855 8.73 -11.82 -11.65
C SER A 855 7.36 -12.52 -11.64
N MET A 856 7.20 -13.54 -10.80
CA MET A 856 5.98 -14.37 -10.80
C MET A 856 4.71 -13.56 -10.48
N ASP A 857 4.83 -12.47 -9.72
CA ASP A 857 3.74 -11.54 -9.44
C ASP A 857 3.48 -10.52 -10.58
N GLY A 858 4.30 -10.52 -11.63
CA GLY A 858 4.20 -9.65 -12.80
C GLY A 858 4.55 -8.18 -12.54
N THR A 859 5.05 -7.82 -11.36
CA THR A 859 5.34 -6.41 -11.01
C THR A 859 6.70 -5.95 -11.52
N LEU A 860 7.65 -6.87 -11.72
CA LEU A 860 8.99 -6.59 -12.23
C LEU A 860 9.24 -7.30 -13.56
N VAL A 861 9.99 -6.62 -14.43
CA VAL A 861 10.61 -7.23 -15.60
C VAL A 861 12.12 -7.00 -15.57
N ALA A 862 12.87 -8.07 -15.79
CA ALA A 862 14.32 -8.03 -15.96
C ALA A 862 14.66 -8.22 -17.44
N THR A 863 15.60 -7.43 -17.95
CA THR A 863 16.10 -7.53 -19.33
C THR A 863 17.61 -7.67 -19.34
N GLY A 864 18.13 -8.60 -20.14
CA GLY A 864 19.56 -8.85 -20.30
C GLY A 864 19.97 -8.65 -21.75
N GLY A 865 21.11 -8.01 -21.99
CA GLY A 865 21.52 -7.62 -23.34
C GLY A 865 23.01 -7.80 -23.66
N ASN A 866 23.35 -7.40 -24.89
CA ASN A 866 24.73 -7.39 -25.40
C ASN A 866 25.64 -6.37 -24.69
N ASP A 867 25.05 -5.38 -24.02
CA ASP A 867 25.77 -4.41 -23.18
C ASP A 867 26.33 -5.03 -21.88
N LYS A 868 26.15 -6.35 -21.67
CA LYS A 868 26.65 -7.12 -20.51
C LYS A 868 25.92 -6.80 -19.21
N ARG A 869 24.81 -6.05 -19.29
CA ARG A 869 24.07 -5.54 -18.14
C ARG A 869 22.69 -6.16 -18.05
N ILE A 870 22.14 -6.12 -16.84
CA ILE A 870 20.75 -6.49 -16.56
C ILE A 870 20.01 -5.23 -16.10
N ALA A 871 18.90 -4.89 -16.74
CA ALA A 871 18.05 -3.78 -16.30
C ALA A 871 16.79 -4.32 -15.63
N LEU A 872 16.44 -3.74 -14.47
CA LEU A 872 15.20 -4.04 -13.75
C LEU A 872 14.21 -2.91 -13.96
N ARG A 873 12.95 -3.23 -14.24
CA ARG A 873 11.90 -2.23 -14.44
C ARG A 873 10.62 -2.64 -13.74
N ASP A 874 9.93 -1.64 -13.22
CA ASP A 874 8.56 -1.79 -12.74
C ASP A 874 7.61 -1.88 -13.94
N THR A 875 6.76 -2.91 -13.97
CA THR A 875 5.86 -3.19 -15.10
C THR A 875 4.81 -2.09 -15.28
N GLN A 876 4.25 -1.56 -14.18
CA GLN A 876 3.12 -0.63 -14.24
C GLN A 876 3.53 0.77 -14.69
N SER A 877 4.55 1.34 -14.06
CA SER A 877 5.11 2.65 -14.36
C SER A 877 6.06 2.63 -15.55
N ARG A 878 6.61 1.45 -15.90
CA ARG A 878 7.64 1.22 -16.93
C ARG A 878 8.98 1.93 -16.63
N ARG A 879 9.19 2.38 -15.39
CA ARG A 879 10.42 3.05 -14.95
C ARG A 879 11.47 2.03 -14.51
N GLN A 880 12.75 2.38 -14.69
CA GLN A 880 13.86 1.55 -14.24
C GLN A 880 14.01 1.62 -12.71
N ILE A 881 14.32 0.48 -12.09
CA ILE A 881 14.64 0.37 -10.67
C ILE A 881 16.15 0.24 -10.52
N GLY A 882 16.78 1.23 -9.88
CA GLY A 882 18.19 1.27 -9.57
C GLY A 882 19.09 1.37 -10.81
N PRO A 883 20.42 1.29 -10.61
CA PRO A 883 21.36 1.17 -11.71
C PRO A 883 21.21 -0.21 -12.36
N LYS A 884 21.60 -0.33 -13.62
CA LYS A 884 21.68 -1.63 -14.27
C LYS A 884 22.71 -2.50 -13.53
N LEU A 885 22.38 -3.77 -13.32
CA LEU A 885 23.25 -4.71 -12.63
C LEU A 885 24.43 -5.09 -13.53
N THR A 886 25.64 -5.01 -12.97
CA THR A 886 26.90 -5.28 -13.68
C THR A 886 27.67 -6.38 -12.95
N ALA A 887 27.65 -7.59 -13.49
CA ALA A 887 28.38 -8.73 -12.95
C ALA A 887 29.00 -9.63 -14.01
N HIS A 888 28.42 -9.61 -15.21
CA HIS A 888 28.91 -10.38 -16.34
C HIS A 888 29.94 -9.58 -17.14
N THR A 889 30.95 -10.29 -17.65
CA THR A 889 31.99 -9.71 -18.51
C THR A 889 31.67 -9.88 -19.99
N GLU A 890 30.62 -10.62 -20.33
CA GLU A 890 30.11 -10.82 -21.69
C GLU A 890 28.57 -10.74 -21.71
N ARG A 891 27.99 -10.76 -22.92
CA ARG A 891 26.53 -10.61 -23.13
C ARG A 891 25.70 -11.54 -22.24
N VAL A 892 24.64 -11.00 -21.65
CA VAL A 892 23.67 -11.79 -20.89
C VAL A 892 22.80 -12.53 -21.90
N THR A 893 22.76 -13.85 -21.82
CA THR A 893 22.12 -14.72 -22.81
C THR A 893 20.77 -15.24 -22.31
N SER A 894 20.61 -15.40 -21.00
CA SER A 894 19.38 -15.93 -20.43
C SER A 894 19.11 -15.41 -19.01
N LEU A 895 17.84 -15.14 -18.72
CA LEU A 895 17.32 -14.71 -17.43
C LEU A 895 16.14 -15.60 -17.04
N SER A 896 16.03 -15.92 -15.76
CA SER A 896 14.87 -16.62 -15.21
C SER A 896 14.59 -16.15 -13.78
N PHE A 897 13.40 -15.60 -13.55
CA PHE A 897 12.90 -15.38 -12.19
C PHE A 897 12.45 -16.69 -11.56
N SER A 898 12.68 -16.78 -10.25
CA SER A 898 12.16 -17.85 -9.42
C SER A 898 10.63 -17.80 -9.37
N PRO A 899 9.95 -18.96 -9.36
CA PRO A 899 8.50 -19.03 -9.25
C PRO A 899 7.95 -18.72 -7.85
N HIS A 900 8.80 -18.59 -6.81
CA HIS A 900 8.33 -18.45 -5.42
C HIS A 900 8.72 -17.13 -4.75
N ASP A 901 9.85 -16.56 -5.14
CA ASP A 901 10.42 -15.37 -4.52
C ASP A 901 10.92 -14.39 -5.59
N TYR A 902 11.49 -13.25 -5.16
CA TYR A 902 12.09 -12.26 -6.06
C TYR A 902 13.54 -12.62 -6.43
N THR A 903 13.92 -13.89 -6.38
CA THR A 903 15.25 -14.32 -6.82
C THR A 903 15.30 -14.38 -8.35
N LEU A 904 16.30 -13.75 -8.95
CA LEU A 904 16.59 -13.79 -10.39
C LEU A 904 17.88 -14.57 -10.63
N VAL A 905 17.91 -15.40 -11.67
CA VAL A 905 19.16 -16.02 -12.15
C VAL A 905 19.49 -15.46 -13.52
N SER A 906 20.78 -15.18 -13.73
CA SER A 906 21.32 -14.80 -15.04
C SER A 906 22.46 -15.72 -15.47
N GLY A 907 22.41 -16.10 -16.75
CA GLY A 907 23.49 -16.79 -17.45
C GLY A 907 24.09 -15.89 -18.53
N SER A 908 25.40 -16.00 -18.73
CA SER A 908 26.12 -15.22 -19.73
C SER A 908 27.07 -16.06 -20.56
N ALA A 909 27.44 -15.49 -21.72
CA ALA A 909 28.48 -16.02 -22.58
C ALA A 909 29.88 -16.02 -21.92
N ASP A 910 30.07 -15.34 -20.77
CA ASP A 910 31.30 -15.44 -19.96
C ASP A 910 31.44 -16.77 -19.21
N GLY A 911 30.41 -17.62 -19.28
CA GLY A 911 30.35 -18.92 -18.62
C GLY A 911 29.94 -18.87 -17.15
N LYS A 912 29.59 -17.69 -16.63
CA LYS A 912 29.15 -17.50 -15.25
C LYS A 912 27.64 -17.53 -15.14
N ILE A 913 27.19 -17.97 -13.96
CA ILE A 913 25.81 -17.92 -13.51
C ILE A 913 25.76 -17.04 -12.27
N MET A 914 24.85 -16.07 -12.25
CA MET A 914 24.65 -15.16 -11.13
C MET A 914 23.24 -15.27 -10.56
N ILE A 915 23.14 -15.37 -9.24
CA ILE A 915 21.87 -15.40 -8.50
C ILE A 915 21.70 -14.07 -7.78
N TRP A 916 20.60 -13.37 -8.04
CA TRP A 916 20.29 -12.04 -7.54
C TRP A 916 19.07 -12.10 -6.61
N ASP A 917 19.24 -11.71 -5.35
CA ASP A 917 18.10 -11.49 -4.45
C ASP A 917 17.51 -10.10 -4.72
N LEU A 918 16.28 -10.04 -5.24
CA LEU A 918 15.58 -8.79 -5.54
C LEU A 918 14.45 -8.45 -4.57
N ASP A 919 14.38 -9.12 -3.41
CA ASP A 919 13.39 -8.81 -2.38
C ASP A 919 13.83 -7.59 -1.55
N VAL A 920 13.07 -6.50 -1.69
CA VAL A 920 13.29 -5.25 -0.94
C VAL A 920 13.27 -5.47 0.57
N SER A 921 12.51 -6.43 1.06
CA SER A 921 12.46 -6.78 2.49
C SER A 921 13.79 -7.33 2.98
N HIS A 922 14.45 -8.17 2.17
CA HIS A 922 15.79 -8.67 2.46
C HIS A 922 16.83 -7.55 2.38
N TRP A 923 16.71 -6.66 1.40
CA TRP A 923 17.59 -5.48 1.27
C TRP A 923 17.52 -4.59 2.52
N LYS A 924 16.30 -4.26 2.96
CA LYS A 924 16.06 -3.46 4.18
C LYS A 924 16.65 -4.12 5.42
N LYS A 925 16.46 -5.44 5.58
CA LYS A 925 17.07 -6.20 6.67
C LYS A 925 18.59 -6.13 6.61
N SER A 926 19.20 -6.32 5.43
CA SER A 926 20.65 -6.24 5.24
C SER A 926 21.20 -4.86 5.65
N ILE A 927 20.55 -3.79 5.20
CA ILE A 927 20.93 -2.41 5.54
C ILE A 927 20.83 -2.17 7.05
N CYS A 928 19.75 -2.62 7.70
CA CYS A 928 19.60 -2.52 9.15
C CYS A 928 20.59 -3.36 9.96
N HIS A 929 21.14 -4.45 9.41
CA HIS A 929 22.22 -5.20 10.07
C HIS A 929 23.58 -4.50 9.94
N LYS A 930 23.82 -3.79 8.84
CA LYS A 930 25.06 -3.03 8.62
C LYS A 930 25.12 -1.77 9.51
N VAL A 931 23.98 -1.13 9.71
CA VAL A 931 23.88 0.11 10.48
C VAL A 931 23.61 -0.20 11.95
N VAL A 932 24.60 0.06 12.82
CA VAL A 932 24.51 -0.20 14.26
C VAL A 932 23.61 0.80 14.99
N GLN A 933 23.64 2.07 14.57
CA GLN A 933 22.89 3.15 15.23
C GLN A 933 21.73 3.64 14.35
N PRO A 934 20.47 3.66 14.86
CA PRO A 934 19.34 4.24 14.14
C PRO A 934 19.48 5.77 14.02
N LEU A 935 18.60 6.41 13.24
CA LEU A 935 18.53 7.87 13.21
C LEU A 935 18.23 8.41 14.62
N THR A 936 18.94 9.45 15.05
CA THR A 936 18.60 10.14 16.30
C THR A 936 17.30 10.94 16.13
N HIS A 937 16.70 11.39 17.24
CA HIS A 937 15.52 12.28 17.18
C HIS A 937 15.82 13.58 16.42
N GLN A 938 17.02 14.15 16.59
CA GLN A 938 17.43 15.36 15.88
C GLN A 938 17.60 15.12 14.38
N GLU A 939 18.20 13.99 14.00
CA GLU A 939 18.31 13.59 12.60
C GLU A 939 16.94 13.32 11.97
N TRP A 940 16.02 12.71 12.72
CA TRP A 940 14.65 12.50 12.25
C TRP A 940 13.92 13.81 11.97
N GLU A 941 13.97 14.77 12.89
CA GLU A 941 13.37 16.08 12.68
C GLU A 941 14.00 16.83 11.50
N LEU A 942 15.32 16.69 11.30
CA LEU A 942 16.06 17.34 10.22
C LEU A 942 15.76 16.73 8.84
N TYR A 943 15.71 15.40 8.74
CA TYR A 943 15.64 14.69 7.45
C TYR A 943 14.25 14.20 7.09
N VAL A 944 13.45 13.76 8.06
CA VAL A 944 12.08 13.25 7.83
C VAL A 944 11.04 14.34 8.09
N GLY A 945 11.25 15.15 9.13
CA GLY A 945 10.42 16.29 9.49
C GLY A 945 9.63 16.07 10.78
N GLY A 946 9.51 17.13 11.60
CA GLY A 946 8.90 17.07 12.94
C GLY A 946 7.38 16.82 13.00
N LEU A 947 6.67 16.81 11.87
CA LEU A 947 5.24 16.47 11.83
C LEU A 947 5.00 14.94 11.81
N VAL A 948 6.03 14.15 11.52
CA VAL A 948 5.96 12.69 11.51
C VAL A 948 6.51 12.15 12.83
N PRO A 949 5.75 11.32 13.57
CA PRO A 949 6.24 10.72 14.80
C PRO A 949 7.53 9.94 14.57
N TYR A 950 8.49 10.07 15.48
CA TYR A 950 9.74 9.32 15.42
C TYR A 950 9.48 7.81 15.51
N GLU A 951 10.03 7.06 14.56
CA GLU A 951 9.98 5.59 14.54
C GLU A 951 11.35 4.99 14.22
N ASN A 952 11.82 4.09 15.09
CA ASN A 952 13.02 3.31 14.81
C ASN A 952 12.69 2.18 13.81
N ALA A 953 12.80 2.48 12.52
CA ALA A 953 12.48 1.55 11.44
C ALA A 953 13.21 0.21 11.50
N CYS A 954 14.49 0.20 11.92
CA CYS A 954 15.25 -1.04 11.99
C CYS A 954 14.78 -1.97 13.11
N SER A 955 14.29 -1.39 14.22
CA SER A 955 13.72 -2.19 15.32
C SER A 955 12.43 -2.93 14.92
N ALA A 956 11.61 -2.34 14.05
CA ALA A 956 10.40 -2.97 13.53
C ALA A 956 10.73 -4.12 12.54
N ILE A 957 11.79 -3.95 11.74
CA ILE A 957 12.21 -4.90 10.70
C ILE A 957 12.94 -6.12 11.30
N GLN A 958 13.68 -5.93 12.39
CA GLN A 958 14.41 -7.00 13.10
C GLN A 958 13.57 -7.75 14.16
N GLY A 959 12.26 -7.52 14.22
CA GLY A 959 11.35 -7.86 15.32
C GLY A 959 11.68 -9.06 16.24
N ARG A 960 11.56 -8.80 17.56
CA ARG A 960 11.44 -9.77 18.68
C ARG A 960 12.54 -10.82 18.83
N HIS A 961 13.71 -10.41 19.31
CA HIS A 961 14.63 -11.30 20.05
C HIS A 961 14.77 -11.00 21.55
N ARG A 962 14.02 -10.04 22.11
CA ARG A 962 13.91 -9.92 23.58
C ARG A 962 12.76 -10.78 24.10
N GLY A 963 13.07 -12.04 24.38
CA GLY A 963 12.33 -12.83 25.35
C GLY A 963 12.39 -12.12 26.71
N GLY A 964 11.29 -11.48 27.08
CA GLY A 964 11.12 -10.79 28.35
C GLY A 964 9.68 -10.32 28.44
N GLN A 965 8.86 -11.14 29.08
CA GLN A 965 7.43 -10.90 29.28
C GLN A 965 7.16 -9.49 29.82
N SER A 966 6.29 -8.73 29.16
CA SER A 966 5.24 -8.01 29.88
C SER A 966 4.02 -7.82 28.96
N PHE A 967 2.90 -8.36 29.42
CA PHE A 967 1.57 -8.06 28.93
C PHE A 967 1.08 -6.72 29.51
N SER A 968 -0.02 -6.25 28.95
CA SER A 968 -0.88 -5.12 29.36
C SER A 968 -0.48 -3.76 28.75
N ALA A 969 -1.37 -2.93 28.22
CA ALA A 969 -2.79 -3.04 27.92
C ALA A 969 -3.11 -1.98 26.86
N SER A 970 -4.16 -2.21 26.08
CA SER A 970 -4.86 -1.14 25.34
C SER A 970 -5.31 -0.04 26.31
N PRO A 971 -5.53 1.19 25.80
CA PRO A 971 -6.93 1.55 25.61
C PRO A 971 -7.21 2.34 24.33
N PHE A 972 -8.44 2.13 23.87
CA PHE A 972 -9.20 3.03 23.00
C PHE A 972 -9.06 4.50 23.38
N ARG A 973 -8.87 5.35 22.37
CA ARG A 973 -9.81 6.43 22.07
C ARG A 973 -9.78 6.80 20.60
#